data_AF-A0AAW6P084-F1
#
_entry.id   AF-A0AAW6P084-F1
#
_cell.length_a   1.000
_cell.length_b   1.000
_cell.length_c   1.000
_cell.angle_alpha   90.00
_cell.angle_beta   90.00
_cell.angle_gamma   90.00
#
_symmetry.space_group_name_H-M   'P 1'
#
loop_
_entity.id
_entity.type
_entity.pdbx_description
1 polymer ?
#
loop_
_entity_poly.entity_id
_entity_poly.type
_entity_poly.pdbx_seq_one_letter_code
_entity_poly.pdbx_strand_id
1 'polypeptide(L)'
;MIADFLDNYRPGGPFVLTSIVPDGKTETRTFTDSKEAEAWAIRQNETKNIYFHVNRTRGPLTAKAKKEDIAAVEYLHVDIDPRTGEDFEQERTRILRLLTAELPKGVPAPSLVIDSGGGFQAFWRLAEPLNIDGDTDKAHEAERYNRALELAFGADSCHDVSRIMRTPGTMNWPNKKKRDKGREPREAEVYSRTGATYPLTAFKPAPAVSTKPRAATGKASAPVPLGEGMGMGTEELLAWAKANGKTLKESTLARIATGEDPLDPAKYPSRSEALFAVCCDLVRAGADDAVIFAAITDPNNKIAESVREKPRWQAYAADQIQKARAKVAEAAQLPTWDRVNKDGEPLASYWNARTALLLMGVECRYDKFRARHLVGSHELQEFAGEFSDHAERILRDEIIRRFGFDPGDVNTNKAVLSLCTENRFDSLIDHLHALPAWDGKPRLDSWLIDFCGAEDSPYTRAAGAVWLTAAIARAFEPGVKFDYMLVLMGGQGVGKSTALRILAGDEFFSDAAFLGARDAREVLEVSSGVWILECAELDGMSKKDVSALKATIARQADTGRPAYARSPVTVPRRFVLAGTTNEERFLQDPTENRRFWPVAVSRVDLEGLHAARDQLIAEALARYRSGDYALTLEGEAATGAKQAQAQRRVVDEGYMECLEGLRDEIQQWKGQWIVKTEAVYNRLGIPQKDRNGGVPRKVKEAMTALRWKPEGPVRIDGELCRIYVWAGDGNPAGLVPF
;
A
#
# COMPACT_ATOMS: atom_id res chain seq x y z
N MET A 1 27.91 -27.54 -22.13
CA MET A 1 26.86 -27.04 -21.21
C MET A 1 27.12 -25.60 -20.81
N ILE A 2 28.33 -25.26 -20.34
CA ILE A 2 28.71 -23.88 -20.02
C ILE A 2 28.82 -23.06 -21.31
N ALA A 3 29.48 -23.59 -22.34
CA ALA A 3 29.60 -22.90 -23.64
C ALA A 3 28.22 -22.61 -24.24
N ASP A 4 27.34 -23.62 -24.25
CA ASP A 4 25.95 -23.47 -24.71
C ASP A 4 25.19 -22.43 -23.89
N PHE A 5 25.37 -22.42 -22.56
CA PHE A 5 24.78 -21.39 -21.71
C PHE A 5 25.26 -20.00 -22.11
N LEU A 6 26.57 -19.81 -22.25
CA LEU A 6 27.20 -18.53 -22.57
C LEU A 6 26.76 -18.01 -23.94
N ASP A 7 26.78 -18.86 -24.97
CA ASP A 7 26.38 -18.47 -26.32
C ASP A 7 24.90 -18.10 -26.41
N ASN A 8 24.03 -18.75 -25.62
CA ASN A 8 22.63 -18.35 -25.54
C ASN A 8 22.41 -17.09 -24.71
N TYR A 9 23.22 -16.88 -23.66
CA TYR A 9 23.09 -15.73 -22.77
C TYR A 9 23.58 -14.44 -23.43
N ARG A 10 24.75 -14.49 -24.08
CA ARG A 10 25.32 -13.37 -24.83
C ARG A 10 25.98 -13.88 -26.13
N PRO A 11 25.20 -14.03 -27.22
CA PRO A 11 25.74 -14.47 -28.50
C PRO A 11 26.92 -13.60 -28.96
N GLY A 12 28.05 -14.22 -29.28
CA GLY A 12 29.26 -13.54 -29.74
C GLY A 12 30.13 -12.92 -28.64
N GLY A 13 29.75 -13.06 -27.36
CA GLY A 13 30.51 -12.54 -26.23
C GLY A 13 30.52 -11.01 -26.12
N PRO A 14 31.49 -10.42 -25.40
CA PRO A 14 32.51 -11.09 -24.59
C PRO A 14 31.92 -11.78 -23.34
N PHE A 15 32.55 -12.87 -22.93
CA PHE A 15 32.21 -13.63 -21.73
C PHE A 15 33.17 -13.27 -20.60
N VAL A 16 32.68 -12.53 -19.61
CA VAL A 16 33.46 -12.20 -18.41
C VAL A 16 33.11 -13.20 -17.32
N LEU A 17 34.07 -14.06 -16.97
CA LEU A 17 33.92 -15.05 -15.91
C LEU A 17 34.82 -14.71 -14.72
N THR A 18 34.32 -14.96 -13.52
CA THR A 18 35.05 -14.79 -12.26
C THR A 18 35.04 -16.10 -11.49
N SER A 19 36.22 -16.58 -11.12
CA SER A 19 36.37 -17.68 -10.17
C SER A 19 36.65 -17.14 -8.78
N ILE A 20 36.04 -17.73 -7.76
CA ILE A 20 36.18 -17.32 -6.37
C ILE A 20 36.50 -18.55 -5.54
N VAL A 21 37.67 -18.56 -4.89
CA VAL A 21 37.98 -19.55 -3.86
C VAL A 21 37.02 -19.33 -2.68
N PRO A 22 36.33 -20.35 -2.16
CA PRO A 22 35.56 -20.20 -0.92
C PRO A 22 36.46 -19.61 0.19
N ASP A 23 36.10 -18.43 0.69
CA ASP A 23 36.87 -17.66 1.68
C ASP A 23 38.28 -17.21 1.20
N GLY A 24 38.49 -17.03 -0.11
CA GLY A 24 39.82 -16.72 -0.68
C GLY A 24 39.84 -15.72 -1.85
N LYS A 25 40.88 -15.84 -2.70
CA LYS A 25 41.16 -14.89 -3.80
C LYS A 25 40.20 -15.07 -4.98
N THR A 26 40.00 -13.97 -5.71
CA THR A 26 39.23 -13.93 -6.95
C THR A 26 40.14 -13.85 -8.17
N GLU A 27 39.72 -14.48 -9.26
CA GLU A 27 40.37 -14.38 -10.57
C GLU A 27 39.29 -14.13 -11.62
N THR A 28 39.39 -13.01 -12.34
CA THR A 28 38.44 -12.65 -13.41
C THR A 28 39.16 -12.67 -14.74
N ARG A 29 38.50 -13.21 -15.77
CA ARG A 29 39.02 -13.26 -17.13
C ARG A 29 37.89 -13.04 -18.14
N THR A 30 38.25 -12.37 -19.23
CA THR A 30 37.35 -12.16 -20.37
C THR A 30 37.74 -13.09 -21.51
N PHE A 31 36.74 -13.69 -22.15
CA PHE A 31 36.87 -14.61 -23.26
C PHE A 31 36.02 -14.12 -24.44
N THR A 32 36.50 -14.30 -25.66
CA THR A 32 35.73 -14.07 -26.89
C THR A 32 35.20 -15.37 -27.50
N ASP A 33 35.72 -16.52 -27.05
CA ASP A 33 35.28 -17.86 -27.45
C ASP A 33 34.66 -18.59 -26.25
N SER A 34 33.47 -19.14 -26.43
CA SER A 34 32.69 -19.78 -25.36
C SER A 34 33.28 -21.13 -24.92
N LYS A 35 33.97 -21.84 -25.82
CA LYS A 35 34.63 -23.12 -25.52
C LYS A 35 35.91 -22.90 -24.72
N GLU A 36 36.67 -21.84 -25.02
CA GLU A 36 37.80 -21.43 -24.18
C GLU A 36 37.34 -21.02 -22.77
N ALA A 37 36.22 -20.29 -22.69
CA ALA A 37 35.61 -19.91 -21.41
C ALA A 37 35.16 -21.15 -20.62
N GLU A 38 34.49 -22.11 -21.25
CA GLU A 38 34.09 -23.39 -20.64
C GLU A 38 35.30 -24.19 -20.15
N ALA A 39 36.34 -24.34 -20.98
CA ALA A 39 37.55 -25.06 -20.58
C ALA A 39 38.26 -24.41 -19.38
N TRP A 40 38.26 -23.07 -19.29
CA TRP A 40 38.76 -22.37 -18.11
C TRP A 40 37.85 -22.56 -16.90
N ALA A 41 36.53 -22.43 -17.07
CA ALA A 41 35.55 -22.58 -16.00
C ALA A 41 35.63 -23.97 -15.36
N ILE A 42 35.67 -25.04 -16.17
CA ILE A 42 35.78 -26.43 -15.69
C ILE A 42 37.04 -26.60 -14.84
N ARG A 43 38.21 -26.17 -15.33
CA ARG A 43 39.47 -26.27 -14.58
C ARG A 43 39.43 -25.52 -13.25
N GLN A 44 38.84 -24.32 -13.24
CA GLN A 44 38.75 -23.53 -12.00
C GLN A 44 37.73 -24.13 -11.03
N ASN A 45 36.66 -24.77 -11.55
CA ASN A 45 35.55 -25.26 -10.75
C ASN A 45 35.88 -26.51 -9.92
N GLU A 46 37.04 -27.14 -10.11
CA GLU A 46 37.54 -28.21 -9.24
C GLU A 46 37.61 -27.78 -7.77
N THR A 47 37.93 -26.50 -7.50
CA THR A 47 38.08 -25.98 -6.14
C THR A 47 37.46 -24.59 -5.93
N LYS A 48 36.97 -23.94 -6.98
CA LYS A 48 36.46 -22.57 -6.95
C LYS A 48 35.02 -22.48 -7.46
N ASN A 49 34.31 -21.48 -6.99
CA ASN A 49 33.00 -21.13 -7.50
C ASN A 49 33.13 -20.26 -8.77
N ILE A 50 32.36 -20.55 -9.81
CA ILE A 50 32.42 -19.82 -11.08
C ILE A 50 31.17 -18.95 -11.26
N TYR A 51 31.41 -17.70 -11.64
CA TYR A 51 30.38 -16.70 -11.85
C TYR A 51 30.54 -16.05 -13.22
N PHE A 52 29.43 -15.75 -13.87
CA PHE A 52 29.39 -14.96 -15.09
C PHE A 52 28.91 -13.55 -14.79
N HIS A 53 29.34 -12.59 -15.60
CA HIS A 53 28.88 -11.21 -15.48
C HIS A 53 27.55 -10.99 -16.20
N VAL A 54 26.55 -10.48 -15.46
CA VAL A 54 25.17 -10.35 -15.95
C VAL A 54 25.06 -9.38 -17.11
N ASN A 55 25.59 -8.17 -16.94
CA ASN A 55 25.46 -7.10 -17.93
C ASN A 55 26.72 -6.93 -18.79
N ARG A 56 26.60 -6.23 -19.91
CA ARG A 56 27.71 -6.06 -20.87
C ARG A 56 28.73 -5.07 -20.31
N THR A 57 30.01 -5.41 -20.40
CA THR A 57 31.12 -4.53 -20.00
C THR A 57 31.63 -3.69 -21.18
N ARG A 58 32.28 -2.56 -20.88
CA ARG A 58 32.86 -1.62 -21.87
C ARG A 58 34.07 -2.20 -22.60
N GLY A 59 34.77 -3.12 -21.94
CA GLY A 59 35.94 -3.77 -22.47
C GLY A 59 36.26 -5.05 -21.71
N PRO A 60 37.38 -5.71 -22.08
CA PRO A 60 37.87 -6.89 -21.40
C PRO A 60 38.36 -6.54 -19.99
N LEU A 61 37.99 -7.38 -19.04
CA LEU A 61 38.33 -7.25 -17.63
C LEU A 61 39.21 -8.42 -17.16
N THR A 62 40.16 -8.09 -16.27
CA THR A 62 41.02 -9.03 -15.52
C THR A 62 40.74 -8.99 -14.01
N ALA A 63 39.76 -8.20 -13.59
CA ALA A 63 39.27 -8.07 -12.23
C ALA A 63 37.75 -7.97 -12.25
N LYS A 64 37.10 -8.19 -11.10
CA LYS A 64 35.64 -8.06 -10.98
C LYS A 64 35.22 -6.65 -11.42
N ALA A 65 34.21 -6.59 -12.27
CA ALA A 65 33.68 -5.34 -12.78
C ALA A 65 33.17 -4.43 -11.65
N LYS A 66 33.29 -3.14 -11.89
CA LYS A 66 32.61 -2.07 -11.16
C LYS A 66 31.54 -1.45 -12.05
N LYS A 67 30.76 -0.51 -11.51
CA LYS A 67 29.69 0.18 -12.25
C LYS A 67 30.23 0.95 -13.45
N GLU A 68 31.42 1.53 -13.32
CA GLU A 68 32.09 2.29 -14.38
C GLU A 68 32.55 1.42 -15.55
N ASP A 69 32.62 0.09 -15.34
CA ASP A 69 32.99 -0.90 -16.36
C ASP A 69 31.77 -1.37 -17.18
N ILE A 70 30.55 -0.95 -16.83
CA ILE A 70 29.31 -1.41 -17.48
C ILE A 70 29.00 -0.59 -18.72
N ALA A 71 28.92 -1.26 -19.87
CA ALA A 71 28.51 -0.67 -21.14
C ALA A 71 26.99 -0.57 -21.23
N ALA A 72 26.29 -1.67 -20.96
CA ALA A 72 24.85 -1.71 -21.09
C ALA A 72 24.21 -2.72 -20.13
N VAL A 73 23.05 -2.35 -19.60
CA VAL A 73 22.17 -3.27 -18.88
C VAL A 73 21.35 -4.04 -19.90
N GLU A 74 21.69 -5.32 -20.09
CA GLU A 74 21.00 -6.24 -20.98
C GLU A 74 19.92 -7.04 -20.23
N TYR A 75 20.13 -7.22 -18.93
CA TYR A 75 19.26 -7.99 -18.05
C TYR A 75 18.98 -7.26 -16.74
N LEU A 76 17.70 -7.20 -16.37
CA LEU A 76 17.31 -7.03 -14.98
C LEU A 76 17.40 -8.38 -14.25
N HIS A 77 17.64 -8.38 -12.95
CA HIS A 77 17.90 -9.62 -12.21
C HIS A 77 17.53 -9.56 -10.72
N VAL A 78 17.32 -10.75 -10.14
CA VAL A 78 17.22 -10.99 -8.68
C VAL A 78 17.96 -12.27 -8.28
N ASP A 79 18.41 -12.34 -7.04
CA ASP A 79 19.08 -13.49 -6.40
C ASP A 79 18.30 -13.81 -5.12
N ILE A 80 17.60 -14.94 -5.09
CA ILE A 80 16.69 -15.32 -4.01
C ILE A 80 17.26 -16.54 -3.28
N ASP A 81 17.74 -16.31 -2.06
CA ASP A 81 18.24 -17.36 -1.17
C ASP A 81 17.14 -17.83 -0.18
N PRO A 82 17.19 -19.09 0.30
CA PRO A 82 16.35 -19.58 1.39
C PRO A 82 16.47 -18.73 2.65
N ARG A 83 15.33 -18.45 3.29
CA ARG A 83 15.27 -17.68 4.53
C ARG A 83 16.07 -18.36 5.65
N THR A 84 16.72 -17.56 6.49
CA THR A 84 17.55 -18.09 7.58
C THR A 84 16.70 -18.74 8.66
N GLY A 85 16.99 -20.00 9.00
CA GLY A 85 16.29 -20.74 10.05
C GLY A 85 15.13 -21.60 9.54
N GLU A 86 14.73 -21.45 8.29
CA GLU A 86 13.69 -22.24 7.64
C GLU A 86 14.25 -23.51 6.98
N ASP A 87 13.38 -24.48 6.68
CA ASP A 87 13.76 -25.71 5.97
C ASP A 87 14.24 -25.41 4.55
N PHE A 88 15.41 -25.95 4.20
CA PHE A 88 16.11 -25.60 2.97
C PHE A 88 15.37 -26.04 1.70
N GLU A 89 14.79 -27.25 1.66
CA GLU A 89 14.11 -27.75 0.47
C GLU A 89 12.70 -27.17 0.31
N GLN A 90 12.00 -26.93 1.43
CA GLN A 90 10.73 -26.21 1.41
C GLN A 90 10.89 -24.79 0.90
N GLU A 91 11.93 -24.08 1.34
CA GLU A 91 12.21 -22.73 0.87
C GLU A 91 12.59 -22.71 -0.61
N ARG A 92 13.37 -23.67 -1.10
CA ARG A 92 13.65 -23.79 -2.53
C ARG A 92 12.37 -23.99 -3.33
N THR A 93 11.47 -24.85 -2.86
CA THR A 93 10.15 -25.06 -3.49
C THR A 93 9.33 -23.77 -3.52
N ARG A 94 9.29 -23.02 -2.41
CA ARG A 94 8.59 -21.74 -2.32
C ARG A 94 9.16 -20.71 -3.30
N ILE A 95 10.47 -20.55 -3.32
CA ILE A 95 11.16 -19.61 -4.23
C ILE A 95 10.87 -19.96 -5.69
N LEU A 96 10.90 -21.25 -6.02
CA LEU A 96 10.61 -21.71 -7.36
C LEU A 96 9.16 -21.41 -7.77
N ARG A 97 8.19 -21.59 -6.87
CA ARG A 97 6.78 -21.21 -7.12
C ARG A 97 6.66 -19.71 -7.35
N LEU A 98 7.33 -18.86 -6.57
CA LEU A 98 7.35 -17.41 -6.79
C LEU A 98 7.87 -17.01 -8.17
N LEU A 99 8.83 -17.75 -8.72
CA LEU A 99 9.43 -17.47 -10.01
C LEU A 99 8.66 -18.09 -11.21
N THR A 100 7.65 -18.93 -10.95
CA THR A 100 6.98 -19.72 -12.00
C THR A 100 5.45 -19.59 -12.00
N ALA A 101 4.82 -19.78 -10.84
CA ALA A 101 3.36 -19.86 -10.71
C ALA A 101 2.76 -18.70 -9.92
N GLU A 102 3.51 -18.13 -8.97
CA GLU A 102 3.06 -17.13 -8.01
C GLU A 102 3.86 -15.83 -8.17
N LEU A 103 3.96 -15.36 -9.41
CA LEU A 103 4.70 -14.15 -9.74
C LEU A 103 4.09 -12.92 -9.04
N PRO A 104 4.91 -12.01 -8.51
CA PRO A 104 4.43 -10.73 -7.98
C PRO A 104 3.60 -9.96 -9.00
N LYS A 105 2.52 -9.34 -8.53
CA LYS A 105 1.57 -8.61 -9.39
C LYS A 105 2.31 -7.52 -10.20
N GLY A 106 2.19 -7.59 -11.53
CA GLY A 106 2.79 -6.62 -12.45
C GLY A 106 4.25 -6.88 -12.80
N VAL A 107 4.83 -8.01 -12.36
CA VAL A 107 6.15 -8.47 -12.81
C VAL A 107 5.94 -9.57 -13.86
N PRO A 108 6.50 -9.44 -15.08
CA PRO A 108 6.39 -10.49 -16.09
C PRO A 108 7.19 -11.74 -15.70
N ALA A 109 6.91 -12.87 -16.34
CA ALA A 109 7.70 -14.10 -16.12
C ALA A 109 9.20 -13.90 -16.46
N PRO A 110 10.13 -14.55 -15.75
CA PRO A 110 11.55 -14.46 -16.09
C PRO A 110 11.86 -14.99 -17.49
N SER A 111 12.82 -14.34 -18.17
CA SER A 111 13.41 -14.83 -19.42
C SER A 111 14.26 -16.08 -19.19
N LEU A 112 14.87 -16.16 -18.02
CA LEU A 112 15.79 -17.21 -17.58
C LEU A 112 15.72 -17.36 -16.06
N VAL A 113 15.67 -18.59 -15.58
CA VAL A 113 15.85 -18.94 -14.16
C VAL A 113 17.01 -19.93 -14.05
N ILE A 114 17.94 -19.64 -13.15
CA ILE A 114 19.08 -20.49 -12.80
C ILE A 114 18.87 -20.99 -11.37
N ASP A 115 18.94 -22.30 -11.19
CA ASP A 115 19.16 -22.88 -9.86
C ASP A 115 20.64 -22.74 -9.55
N SER A 116 20.99 -21.96 -8.54
CA SER A 116 22.38 -21.73 -8.16
C SER A 116 22.96 -22.85 -7.26
N GLY A 117 22.15 -23.84 -6.91
CA GLY A 117 22.40 -24.83 -5.87
C GLY A 117 22.22 -24.30 -4.44
N GLY A 118 22.18 -22.97 -4.24
CA GLY A 118 21.95 -22.34 -2.93
C GLY A 118 20.57 -21.70 -2.77
N GLY A 119 19.93 -21.38 -3.90
CA GLY A 119 18.76 -20.52 -4.10
C GLY A 119 18.54 -20.35 -5.61
N PHE A 120 17.64 -19.45 -6.03
CA PHE A 120 17.33 -19.24 -7.45
C PHE A 120 17.65 -17.82 -7.93
N GLN A 121 18.18 -17.73 -9.15
CA GLN A 121 18.53 -16.48 -9.82
C GLN A 121 17.62 -16.30 -11.03
N ALA A 122 16.91 -15.19 -11.09
CA ALA A 122 15.98 -14.90 -12.19
C ALA A 122 16.43 -13.67 -12.97
N PHE A 123 16.24 -13.71 -14.28
CA PHE A 123 16.71 -12.68 -15.21
C PHE A 123 15.61 -12.31 -16.20
N TRP A 124 15.50 -11.02 -16.50
CA TRP A 124 14.61 -10.47 -17.52
C TRP A 124 15.42 -9.75 -18.58
N ARG A 125 15.44 -10.30 -19.79
CA ARG A 125 16.16 -9.72 -20.93
C ARG A 125 15.42 -8.50 -21.43
N LEU A 126 16.11 -7.37 -21.53
CA LEU A 126 15.54 -6.18 -22.13
C LEU A 126 15.53 -6.32 -23.66
N ALA A 127 14.41 -5.92 -24.28
CA ALA A 127 14.28 -5.85 -25.73
C ALA A 127 15.26 -4.82 -26.32
N GLU A 128 15.45 -3.71 -25.60
CA GLU A 128 16.45 -2.68 -25.87
C GLU A 128 17.37 -2.54 -24.65
N PRO A 129 18.66 -2.86 -24.74
CA PRO A 129 19.61 -2.69 -23.63
C PRO A 129 19.73 -1.23 -23.22
N LEU A 130 19.77 -0.96 -21.91
CA LEU A 130 20.00 0.39 -21.41
C LEU A 130 21.47 0.74 -21.52
N ASN A 131 21.79 1.75 -22.32
CA ASN A 131 23.15 2.21 -22.48
C ASN A 131 23.63 2.99 -21.24
N ILE A 132 24.65 2.45 -20.57
CA ILE A 132 25.28 3.03 -19.38
C ILE A 132 26.60 3.69 -19.75
N ASP A 133 27.46 3.00 -20.52
CA ASP A 133 28.81 3.42 -20.91
C ASP A 133 29.66 3.98 -19.75
N GLY A 134 29.55 3.35 -18.58
CA GLY A 134 30.28 3.72 -17.37
C GLY A 134 29.73 4.94 -16.62
N ASP A 135 28.59 5.49 -17.06
CA ASP A 135 27.87 6.55 -16.36
C ASP A 135 27.21 6.02 -15.08
N THR A 136 27.74 6.44 -13.93
CA THR A 136 27.27 5.97 -12.62
C THR A 136 25.84 6.41 -12.30
N ASP A 137 25.38 7.55 -12.84
CA ASP A 137 24.02 8.03 -12.57
C ASP A 137 23.00 7.20 -13.36
N LYS A 138 23.30 6.86 -14.62
CA LYS A 138 22.49 5.90 -15.39
C LYS A 138 22.52 4.51 -14.78
N ALA A 139 23.67 4.09 -14.25
CA ALA A 139 23.78 2.83 -13.53
C ALA A 139 22.85 2.82 -12.31
N HIS A 140 22.86 3.87 -11.48
CA HIS A 140 21.96 3.99 -10.34
C HIS A 140 20.48 4.04 -10.73
N GLU A 141 20.14 4.70 -11.83
CA GLU A 141 18.77 4.70 -12.35
C GLU A 141 18.35 3.29 -12.78
N ALA A 142 19.22 2.54 -13.46
CA ALA A 142 18.95 1.15 -13.82
C ALA A 142 18.84 0.22 -12.59
N GLU A 143 19.64 0.45 -11.55
CA GLU A 143 19.59 -0.30 -10.28
C GLU A 143 18.22 -0.17 -9.59
N ARG A 144 17.49 0.93 -9.79
CA ARG A 144 16.13 1.09 -9.23
C ARG A 144 15.15 0.05 -9.77
N TYR A 145 15.35 -0.45 -11.00
CA TYR A 145 14.53 -1.51 -11.56
C TYR A 145 14.85 -2.87 -10.90
N ASN A 146 16.13 -3.20 -10.71
CA ASN A 146 16.50 -4.39 -9.95
C ASN A 146 16.03 -4.29 -8.50
N ARG A 147 16.13 -3.11 -7.88
CA ARG A 147 15.64 -2.88 -6.51
C ARG A 147 14.13 -3.07 -6.39
N ALA A 148 13.36 -2.66 -7.40
CA ALA A 148 11.92 -2.93 -7.43
C ALA A 148 11.63 -4.43 -7.51
N LEU A 149 12.39 -5.17 -8.32
CA LEU A 149 12.27 -6.63 -8.39
C LEU A 149 12.67 -7.28 -7.06
N GLU A 150 13.76 -6.84 -6.42
CA GLU A 150 14.14 -7.32 -5.08
C GLU A 150 13.01 -7.17 -4.07
N LEU A 151 12.40 -5.98 -4.01
CA LEU A 151 11.29 -5.70 -3.11
C LEU A 151 10.07 -6.57 -3.45
N ALA A 152 9.77 -6.74 -4.74
CA ALA A 152 8.65 -7.56 -5.19
C ALA A 152 8.82 -9.05 -4.85
N PHE A 153 10.04 -9.57 -4.88
CA PHE A 153 10.35 -10.98 -4.59
C PHE A 153 10.80 -11.24 -3.15
N GLY A 154 10.99 -10.19 -2.33
CA GLY A 154 11.61 -10.32 -1.01
C GLY A 154 13.04 -10.89 -1.08
N ALA A 155 13.79 -10.50 -2.12
CA ALA A 155 15.11 -11.04 -2.44
C ALA A 155 16.25 -10.32 -1.70
N ASP A 156 17.44 -10.92 -1.72
CA ASP A 156 18.64 -10.31 -1.15
C ASP A 156 19.08 -9.05 -1.92
N SER A 157 19.82 -8.17 -1.26
CA SER A 157 20.33 -6.92 -1.87
C SER A 157 21.46 -7.20 -2.89
N CYS A 158 21.06 -7.46 -4.13
CA CYS A 158 21.87 -7.83 -5.28
C CYS A 158 21.66 -6.92 -6.52
N HIS A 159 21.05 -5.73 -6.38
CA HIS A 159 20.53 -4.88 -7.46
C HIS A 159 21.61 -4.22 -8.33
N ASP A 160 22.86 -4.28 -7.90
CA ASP A 160 24.02 -3.67 -8.56
C ASP A 160 24.12 -4.11 -10.04
N VAL A 161 24.24 -3.16 -10.97
CA VAL A 161 24.33 -3.49 -12.41
C VAL A 161 25.59 -4.26 -12.80
N SER A 162 26.64 -4.23 -11.97
CA SER A 162 27.89 -5.00 -12.09
C SER A 162 27.83 -6.38 -11.42
N ARG A 163 26.63 -6.88 -11.13
CA ARG A 163 26.45 -8.16 -10.47
C ARG A 163 27.03 -9.32 -11.29
N ILE A 164 27.64 -10.25 -10.57
CA ILE A 164 28.05 -11.57 -11.06
C ILE A 164 27.12 -12.63 -10.48
N MET A 165 26.74 -13.60 -11.29
CA MET A 165 25.78 -14.66 -10.93
C MET A 165 26.34 -16.04 -11.24
N ARG A 166 25.75 -17.09 -10.68
CA ARG A 166 26.32 -18.44 -10.73
C ARG A 166 26.31 -18.97 -12.15
N THR A 167 27.42 -19.55 -12.61
CA THR A 167 27.49 -20.09 -13.97
C THR A 167 26.87 -21.49 -14.01
N PRO A 168 25.82 -21.75 -14.80
CA PRO A 168 25.26 -23.10 -14.94
C PRO A 168 26.28 -24.09 -15.52
N GLY A 169 26.18 -25.36 -15.13
CA GLY A 169 27.15 -26.41 -15.42
C GLY A 169 28.39 -26.35 -14.51
N THR A 170 28.30 -25.68 -13.35
CA THR A 170 29.39 -25.60 -12.36
C THR A 170 28.91 -25.93 -10.95
N MET A 171 29.74 -26.61 -10.17
CA MET A 171 29.49 -26.97 -8.79
C MET A 171 29.57 -25.73 -7.87
N ASN A 172 28.55 -25.52 -7.05
CA ASN A 172 28.54 -24.53 -5.98
C ASN A 172 29.18 -25.12 -4.72
N TRP A 173 30.42 -24.74 -4.46
CA TRP A 173 31.17 -25.11 -3.27
C TRP A 173 30.78 -24.23 -2.07
N PRO A 174 30.08 -24.76 -1.06
CA PRO A 174 29.78 -24.02 0.16
C PRO A 174 31.06 -23.68 0.92
N ASN A 175 31.10 -22.46 1.46
CA ASN A 175 32.18 -22.03 2.35
C ASN A 175 32.13 -22.76 3.71
N LYS A 176 33.15 -22.59 4.54
CA LYS A 176 33.26 -23.33 5.81
C LYS A 176 31.99 -23.19 6.67
N LYS A 177 31.52 -21.96 6.86
CA LYS A 177 30.30 -21.66 7.63
C LYS A 177 29.05 -22.35 7.08
N LYS A 178 28.90 -22.47 5.75
CA LYS A 178 27.75 -23.15 5.12
C LYS A 178 27.87 -24.68 5.26
N ARG A 179 29.08 -25.25 5.16
CA ARG A 179 29.34 -26.67 5.40
C ARG A 179 29.08 -27.08 6.84
N ASP A 180 29.50 -26.25 7.80
CA ASP A 180 29.25 -26.48 9.23
C ASP A 180 27.74 -26.49 9.57
N LYS A 181 26.91 -25.90 8.70
CA LYS A 181 25.44 -25.93 8.75
C LYS A 181 24.82 -27.06 7.93
N GLY A 182 25.61 -28.04 7.49
CA GLY A 182 25.15 -29.20 6.73
C GLY A 182 24.86 -28.93 5.25
N ARG A 183 25.26 -27.79 4.67
CA ARG A 183 25.10 -27.57 3.23
C ARG A 183 26.14 -28.36 2.44
N GLU A 184 25.66 -29.15 1.49
CA GLU A 184 26.48 -29.92 0.56
C GLU A 184 26.69 -29.18 -0.77
N PRO A 185 27.76 -29.48 -1.51
CA PRO A 185 27.92 -29.00 -2.88
C PRO A 185 26.73 -29.39 -3.76
N ARG A 186 26.22 -28.44 -4.55
CA ARG A 186 25.16 -28.67 -5.53
C ARG A 186 25.54 -28.04 -6.87
N GLU A 187 25.21 -28.70 -7.97
CA GLU A 187 25.42 -28.16 -9.30
C GLU A 187 24.48 -26.98 -9.55
N ALA A 188 25.00 -25.94 -10.21
CA ALA A 188 24.19 -24.85 -10.71
C ALA A 188 23.67 -25.20 -12.10
N GLU A 189 22.37 -25.04 -12.33
CA GLU A 189 21.71 -25.51 -13.55
C GLU A 189 20.74 -24.45 -14.09
N VAL A 190 20.51 -24.49 -15.40
CA VAL A 190 19.41 -23.70 -16.00
C VAL A 190 18.10 -24.41 -15.67
N TYR A 191 17.29 -23.83 -14.79
CA TYR A 191 15.99 -24.37 -14.45
C TYR A 191 14.98 -24.15 -15.59
N SER A 192 14.92 -22.92 -16.09
CA SER A 192 14.02 -22.58 -17.21
C SER A 192 14.60 -21.48 -18.08
N ARG A 193 14.29 -21.53 -19.37
CA ARG A 193 14.64 -20.51 -20.36
C ARG A 193 13.49 -20.34 -21.32
N THR A 194 12.80 -19.20 -21.24
CA THR A 194 11.67 -18.88 -22.12
C THR A 194 12.13 -18.11 -23.36
N GLY A 195 13.26 -17.41 -23.27
CA GLY A 195 13.76 -16.53 -24.33
C GLY A 195 12.96 -15.23 -24.48
N ALA A 196 11.99 -14.98 -23.59
CA ALA A 196 11.19 -13.77 -23.60
C ALA A 196 12.06 -12.51 -23.47
N THR A 197 11.67 -11.44 -24.16
CA THR A 197 12.31 -10.12 -24.06
C THR A 197 11.24 -9.09 -23.72
N TYR A 198 11.63 -8.06 -22.97
CA TYR A 198 10.70 -7.08 -22.42
C TYR A 198 11.16 -5.65 -22.68
N PRO A 199 10.28 -4.72 -23.07
CA PRO A 199 10.61 -3.31 -23.02
C PRO A 199 10.82 -2.89 -21.56
N LEU A 200 11.64 -1.88 -21.30
CA LEU A 200 11.85 -1.38 -19.93
C LEU A 200 10.53 -0.92 -19.27
N THR A 201 9.58 -0.45 -20.06
CA THR A 201 8.24 -0.03 -19.60
C THR A 201 7.40 -1.16 -19.00
N ALA A 202 7.78 -2.43 -19.19
CA ALA A 202 7.19 -3.56 -18.50
C ALA A 202 7.57 -3.62 -17.00
N PHE A 203 8.54 -2.81 -16.58
CA PHE A 203 9.02 -2.74 -15.20
C PHE A 203 8.81 -1.35 -14.63
N LYS A 204 8.53 -1.27 -13.32
CA LYS A 204 8.44 -0.02 -12.58
C LYS A 204 9.71 0.14 -11.73
N PRO A 205 10.42 1.28 -11.80
CA PRO A 205 11.57 1.51 -10.94
C PRO A 205 11.12 1.76 -9.49
N ALA A 206 11.94 1.36 -8.52
CA ALA A 206 11.75 1.72 -7.12
C ALA A 206 11.78 3.25 -6.97
N PRO A 207 11.15 3.86 -5.95
CA PRO A 207 11.19 5.31 -5.74
C PRO A 207 12.63 5.83 -5.73
N ALA A 208 12.85 6.99 -6.37
CA ALA A 208 14.14 7.66 -6.27
C ALA A 208 14.34 8.06 -4.80
N VAL A 209 15.31 7.43 -4.13
CA VAL A 209 15.80 7.95 -2.85
C VAL A 209 16.42 9.30 -3.18
N SER A 210 16.01 10.36 -2.47
CA SER A 210 16.58 11.70 -2.59
C SER A 210 18.09 11.64 -2.31
N THR A 211 18.89 11.38 -3.34
CA THR A 211 20.29 11.74 -3.35
C THR A 211 20.31 13.24 -3.57
N LYS A 212 20.46 14.00 -2.49
CA LYS A 212 20.93 15.38 -2.64
C LYS A 212 22.16 15.31 -3.55
N PRO A 213 22.27 16.14 -4.60
CA PRO A 213 23.44 16.16 -5.43
C PRO A 213 24.64 16.31 -4.50
N ARG A 214 25.54 15.34 -4.58
CA ARG A 214 26.80 15.36 -3.85
C ARG A 214 27.48 16.64 -4.30
N ALA A 215 27.50 17.64 -3.43
CA ALA A 215 28.31 18.83 -3.65
C ALA A 215 29.71 18.32 -4.01
N ALA A 216 30.25 18.77 -5.13
CA ALA A 216 31.61 18.50 -5.53
C ALA A 216 32.54 19.11 -4.47
N THR A 217 32.77 18.39 -3.38
CA THR A 217 33.72 18.73 -2.34
C THR A 217 34.85 17.72 -2.38
N GLY A 218 36.02 18.25 -2.72
CA GLY A 218 37.28 17.52 -2.69
C GLY A 218 37.81 17.20 -4.08
N LYS A 219 38.58 18.14 -4.64
CA LYS A 219 39.73 17.77 -5.48
C LYS A 219 40.43 16.60 -4.79
N ALA A 220 40.70 15.53 -5.55
CA ALA A 220 41.65 14.51 -5.11
C ALA A 220 42.87 15.22 -4.54
N SER A 221 43.15 15.03 -3.26
CA SER A 221 44.43 15.41 -2.69
C SER A 221 45.49 14.67 -3.50
N ALA A 222 46.44 15.43 -4.04
CA ALA A 222 47.63 14.85 -4.67
C ALA A 222 48.28 13.86 -3.68
N PRO A 223 48.94 12.79 -4.18
CA PRO A 223 49.70 11.91 -3.30
C PRO A 223 50.69 12.76 -2.50
N VAL A 224 50.54 12.80 -1.17
CA VAL A 224 51.51 13.48 -0.31
C VAL A 224 52.85 12.78 -0.51
N PRO A 225 53.94 13.50 -0.83
CA PRO A 225 55.26 12.90 -0.95
C PRO A 225 55.64 12.20 0.35
N LEU A 226 56.12 10.97 0.25
CA LEU A 226 56.83 10.28 1.32
C LEU A 226 58.10 11.08 1.65
N GLY A 227 58.01 11.93 2.67
CA GLY A 227 59.18 12.51 3.31
C GLY A 227 59.68 11.54 4.38
N GLU A 228 60.94 11.13 4.29
CA GLU A 228 61.67 10.57 5.41
C GLU A 228 61.59 11.56 6.59
N GLY A 229 61.00 11.13 7.72
CA GLY A 229 61.09 11.87 8.99
C GLY A 229 59.78 12.41 9.56
N MET A 230 59.01 11.54 10.20
CA MET A 230 58.64 11.66 11.62
C MET A 230 57.92 10.37 12.00
N GLY A 231 58.52 9.59 12.91
CA GLY A 231 57.76 8.55 13.58
C GLY A 231 56.57 9.18 14.31
N MET A 232 55.40 8.59 14.19
CA MET A 232 54.18 8.99 14.87
C MET A 232 53.76 7.89 15.84
N GLY A 233 54.59 7.72 16.89
CA GLY A 233 54.30 6.88 18.03
C GLY A 233 53.19 7.47 18.91
N THR A 234 52.87 6.78 19.99
CA THR A 234 51.83 7.21 20.93
C THR A 234 52.16 8.51 21.65
N GLU A 235 53.43 8.77 21.94
CA GLU A 235 53.90 10.02 22.56
C GLU A 235 53.76 11.21 21.60
N GLU A 236 54.14 11.04 20.33
CA GLU A 236 54.00 12.06 19.29
C GLU A 236 52.54 12.34 18.95
N LEU A 237 51.68 11.31 18.95
CA LEU A 237 50.23 11.47 18.78
C LEU A 237 49.60 12.26 19.95
N LEU A 238 50.05 11.99 21.17
CA LEU A 238 49.58 12.73 22.35
C LEU A 238 50.04 14.20 22.29
N ALA A 239 51.29 14.44 21.88
CA ALA A 239 51.82 15.79 21.68
C ALA A 239 51.08 16.53 20.55
N TRP A 240 50.82 15.86 19.42
CA TRP A 240 50.01 16.39 18.32
C TRP A 240 48.60 16.77 18.79
N ALA A 241 47.93 15.88 19.54
CA ALA A 241 46.59 16.14 20.05
C ALA A 241 46.57 17.38 20.96
N LYS A 242 47.52 17.46 21.91
CA LYS A 242 47.68 18.61 22.80
C LYS A 242 47.95 19.91 22.04
N ALA A 243 48.83 19.90 21.05
CA ALA A 243 49.18 21.09 20.26
C ALA A 243 48.00 21.61 19.41
N ASN A 244 47.08 20.72 19.02
CA ASN A 244 45.92 21.05 18.18
C ASN A 244 44.61 21.18 18.97
N GLY A 245 44.66 21.22 20.31
CA GLY A 245 43.47 21.31 21.16
C GLY A 245 42.52 20.12 21.01
N LYS A 246 43.05 18.93 20.70
CA LYS A 246 42.32 17.68 20.54
C LYS A 246 42.54 16.76 21.74
N THR A 247 41.62 15.82 21.92
CA THR A 247 41.72 14.77 22.96
C THR A 247 41.72 13.40 22.28
N LEU A 248 42.70 12.58 22.62
CA LEU A 248 42.75 11.17 22.25
C LEU A 248 42.39 10.31 23.46
N LYS A 249 41.65 9.22 23.23
CA LYS A 249 41.33 8.26 24.30
C LYS A 249 42.61 7.49 24.66
N GLU A 250 42.84 7.27 25.95
CA GLU A 250 43.94 6.42 26.44
C GLU A 250 43.86 5.00 25.86
N SER A 251 42.64 4.48 25.70
CA SER A 251 42.41 3.17 25.06
C SER A 251 42.79 3.12 23.58
N THR A 252 42.64 4.23 22.85
CA THR A 252 43.09 4.33 21.44
C THR A 252 44.61 4.33 21.37
N LEU A 253 45.29 5.08 22.25
CA LEU A 253 46.76 5.10 22.32
C LEU A 253 47.32 3.73 22.72
N ALA A 254 46.72 3.08 23.72
CA ALA A 254 47.11 1.73 24.11
C ALA A 254 46.96 0.74 22.95
N ARG A 255 45.86 0.78 22.20
CA ARG A 255 45.64 -0.08 21.02
C ARG A 255 46.64 0.17 19.90
N ILE A 256 47.10 1.41 19.72
CA ILE A 256 48.17 1.74 18.77
C ILE A 256 49.49 1.10 19.20
N ALA A 257 49.83 1.22 20.49
CA ALA A 257 51.07 0.68 21.05
C ALA A 257 51.11 -0.86 21.10
N THR A 258 49.99 -1.52 21.41
CA THR A 258 49.95 -2.98 21.65
C THR A 258 49.37 -3.79 20.49
N GLY A 259 48.56 -3.17 19.63
CA GLY A 259 47.81 -3.84 18.57
C GLY A 259 46.51 -4.51 19.05
N GLU A 260 46.23 -4.50 20.36
CA GLU A 260 45.10 -5.15 21.02
C GLU A 260 44.32 -4.16 21.91
N ASP A 261 43.06 -4.45 22.23
CA ASP A 261 42.31 -3.60 23.16
C ASP A 261 42.81 -3.83 24.61
N PRO A 262 43.13 -2.76 25.36
CA PRO A 262 43.78 -2.88 26.67
C PRO A 262 42.88 -3.47 27.78
N LEU A 263 41.56 -3.46 27.59
CA LEU A 263 40.60 -3.96 28.58
C LEU A 263 40.08 -5.35 28.22
N ASP A 264 40.00 -5.66 26.92
CA ASP A 264 39.53 -6.96 26.43
C ASP A 264 40.28 -7.35 25.14
N PRO A 265 41.34 -8.17 25.23
CA PRO A 265 42.10 -8.63 24.08
C PRO A 265 41.26 -9.36 23.01
N ALA A 266 40.09 -9.91 23.36
CA ALA A 266 39.20 -10.63 22.43
C ALA A 266 38.15 -9.72 21.76
N LYS A 267 38.11 -8.44 22.13
CA LYS A 267 37.09 -7.48 21.67
C LYS A 267 37.01 -7.34 20.15
N TYR A 268 38.14 -7.46 19.46
CA TYR A 268 38.20 -7.39 18.00
C TYR A 268 38.49 -8.78 17.43
N PRO A 269 37.57 -9.35 16.62
CA PRO A 269 37.74 -10.63 15.94
C PRO A 269 38.97 -10.71 15.03
N SER A 270 39.52 -9.57 14.58
CA SER A 270 40.67 -9.52 13.68
C SER A 270 41.56 -8.29 13.90
N ARG A 271 42.86 -8.43 13.58
CA ARG A 271 43.85 -7.32 13.59
C ARG A 271 43.44 -6.16 12.66
N SER A 272 42.74 -6.46 11.56
CA SER A 272 42.20 -5.43 10.64
C SER A 272 41.03 -4.65 11.24
N GLU A 273 40.20 -5.27 12.08
CA GLU A 273 39.12 -4.57 12.77
C GLU A 273 39.65 -3.67 13.88
N ALA A 274 40.67 -4.13 14.62
CA ALA A 274 41.37 -3.30 15.60
C ALA A 274 42.01 -2.06 14.92
N LEU A 275 42.68 -2.25 13.78
CA LEU A 275 43.25 -1.18 12.95
C LEU A 275 42.17 -0.21 12.46
N PHE A 276 41.05 -0.73 11.97
CA PHE A 276 39.94 0.09 11.48
C PHE A 276 39.32 0.95 12.59
N ALA A 277 39.20 0.39 13.80
CA ALA A 277 38.73 1.11 14.98
C ALA A 277 39.69 2.26 15.36
N VAL A 278 41.02 2.03 15.33
CA VAL A 278 42.03 3.08 15.50
C VAL A 278 41.86 4.20 14.46
N CYS A 279 41.70 3.84 13.18
CA CYS A 279 41.49 4.82 12.12
C CYS A 279 40.24 5.66 12.38
N CYS A 280 39.12 5.05 12.78
CA CYS A 280 37.89 5.77 13.12
C CYS A 280 38.07 6.70 14.32
N ASP A 281 38.79 6.27 15.36
CA ASP A 281 39.04 7.10 16.55
C ASP A 281 39.90 8.31 16.23
N LEU A 282 40.94 8.15 15.41
CA LEU A 282 41.79 9.26 14.96
C LEU A 282 41.02 10.23 14.04
N VAL A 283 40.15 9.72 13.14
CA VAL A 283 39.26 10.56 12.33
C VAL A 283 38.32 11.38 13.22
N ARG A 284 37.72 10.78 14.26
CA ARG A 284 36.85 11.48 15.22
C ARG A 284 37.60 12.52 16.04
N ALA A 285 38.86 12.27 16.37
CA ALA A 285 39.75 13.23 17.02
C ALA A 285 40.16 14.39 16.10
N GLY A 286 39.79 14.34 14.81
CA GLY A 286 40.10 15.38 13.83
C GLY A 286 41.50 15.28 13.25
N ALA A 287 42.13 14.11 13.28
CA ALA A 287 43.39 13.87 12.59
C ALA A 287 43.20 13.93 11.08
N ASP A 288 44.16 14.55 10.39
CA ASP A 288 44.21 14.52 8.93
C ASP A 288 44.76 13.17 8.43
N ASP A 289 44.67 12.95 7.12
CA ASP A 289 45.08 11.67 6.54
C ASP A 289 46.58 11.41 6.70
N ALA A 290 47.41 12.45 6.78
CA ALA A 290 48.85 12.32 6.95
C ALA A 290 49.20 11.83 8.37
N VAL A 291 48.54 12.40 9.40
CA VAL A 291 48.66 11.98 10.79
C VAL A 291 48.19 10.53 10.96
N ILE A 292 47.01 10.19 10.43
CA ILE A 292 46.49 8.83 10.56
C ILE A 292 47.41 7.83 9.83
N PHE A 293 47.85 8.18 8.62
CA PHE A 293 48.75 7.35 7.83
C PHE A 293 50.08 7.12 8.56
N ALA A 294 50.70 8.17 9.11
CA ALA A 294 51.94 8.05 9.87
C ALA A 294 51.76 7.14 11.11
N ALA A 295 50.68 7.32 11.86
CA ALA A 295 50.39 6.51 13.04
C ALA A 295 50.23 5.01 12.74
N ILE A 296 49.45 4.67 11.72
CA ILE A 296 49.16 3.27 11.37
C ILE A 296 50.26 2.62 10.52
N THR A 297 51.29 3.39 10.16
CA THR A 297 52.45 2.91 9.40
C THR A 297 53.77 3.16 10.13
N ASP A 298 53.78 3.50 11.42
CA ASP A 298 55.03 3.63 12.18
C ASP A 298 55.56 2.26 12.62
N PRO A 299 56.84 1.88 12.37
CA PRO A 299 57.37 0.58 12.81
C PRO A 299 57.32 0.34 14.32
N ASN A 300 57.30 1.42 15.12
CA ASN A 300 57.26 1.38 16.57
C ASN A 300 55.85 1.12 17.12
N ASN A 301 54.81 1.22 16.28
CA ASN A 301 53.43 0.92 16.67
C ASN A 301 53.08 -0.52 16.27
N LYS A 302 52.71 -1.36 17.24
CA LYS A 302 52.24 -2.74 16.99
C LYS A 302 51.08 -2.81 16.00
N ILE A 303 50.19 -1.81 16.01
CA ILE A 303 49.04 -1.76 15.09
C ILE A 303 49.48 -1.74 13.61
N ALA A 304 50.68 -1.22 13.32
CA ALA A 304 51.23 -1.09 11.98
C ALA A 304 51.72 -2.42 11.38
N GLU A 305 51.96 -3.46 12.20
CA GLU A 305 52.32 -4.80 11.71
C GLU A 305 51.26 -5.31 10.72
N SER A 306 49.98 -5.15 11.08
CA SER A 306 48.84 -5.58 10.27
C SER A 306 48.73 -4.88 8.90
N VAL A 307 49.29 -3.68 8.80
CA VAL A 307 49.35 -2.86 7.59
C VAL A 307 50.57 -3.26 6.76
N ARG A 308 51.76 -3.28 7.37
CA ARG A 308 53.05 -3.56 6.72
C ARG A 308 53.17 -4.95 6.12
N GLU A 309 52.52 -5.94 6.71
CA GLU A 309 52.48 -7.32 6.19
C GLU A 309 51.78 -7.43 4.82
N LYS A 310 51.08 -6.38 4.36
CA LYS A 310 50.37 -6.40 3.06
C LYS A 310 51.31 -6.06 1.90
N PRO A 311 51.24 -6.79 0.76
CA PRO A 311 52.05 -6.52 -0.43
C PRO A 311 51.94 -5.10 -1.02
N ARG A 312 50.83 -4.40 -0.75
CA ARG A 312 50.60 -3.00 -1.14
C ARG A 312 50.17 -2.18 0.09
N TRP A 313 50.96 -2.26 1.16
CA TRP A 313 50.63 -1.70 2.48
C TRP A 313 50.26 -0.22 2.46
N GLN A 314 50.89 0.60 1.61
CA GLN A 314 50.56 2.03 1.46
C GLN A 314 49.15 2.24 0.91
N ALA A 315 48.76 1.50 -0.13
CA ALA A 315 47.41 1.55 -0.69
C ALA A 315 46.38 0.97 0.29
N TYR A 316 46.75 -0.06 1.05
CA TYR A 316 45.91 -0.63 2.10
C TYR A 316 45.67 0.35 3.25
N ALA A 317 46.70 1.04 3.73
CA ALA A 317 46.59 2.10 4.74
C ALA A 317 45.66 3.23 4.28
N ALA A 318 45.86 3.72 3.04
CA ALA A 318 45.00 4.75 2.47
C ALA A 318 43.53 4.30 2.36
N ASP A 319 43.27 3.05 1.96
CA ASP A 319 41.91 2.48 1.90
C ASP A 319 41.26 2.37 3.29
N GLN A 320 42.01 1.98 4.33
CA GLN A 320 41.50 1.96 5.71
C GLN A 320 41.10 3.35 6.20
N ILE A 321 41.90 4.38 5.88
CA ILE A 321 41.63 5.77 6.23
C ILE A 321 40.36 6.28 5.52
N GLN A 322 40.24 6.01 4.21
CA GLN A 322 39.06 6.40 3.43
C GLN A 322 37.78 5.73 3.94
N LYS A 323 37.84 4.43 4.24
CA LYS A 323 36.71 3.70 4.83
C LYS A 323 36.34 4.24 6.20
N ALA A 324 37.33 4.60 7.03
CA ALA A 324 37.08 5.17 8.35
C ALA A 324 36.41 6.55 8.23
N ARG A 325 36.85 7.42 7.30
CA ARG A 325 36.18 8.70 7.03
C ARG A 325 34.76 8.52 6.52
N ALA A 326 34.53 7.61 5.58
CA ALA A 326 33.20 7.31 5.07
C ALA A 326 32.28 6.83 6.21
N LYS A 327 32.79 5.95 7.09
CA LYS A 327 32.03 5.42 8.22
C LYS A 327 31.72 6.48 9.27
N VAL A 328 32.67 7.36 9.59
CA VAL A 328 32.45 8.47 10.51
C VAL A 328 31.50 9.51 9.92
N ALA A 329 31.59 9.78 8.61
CA ALA A 329 30.66 10.68 7.91
C ALA A 329 29.23 10.11 7.84
N GLU A 330 29.07 8.80 7.61
CA GLU A 330 27.77 8.11 7.70
C GLU A 330 27.21 8.18 9.12
N ALA A 331 28.01 7.89 10.14
CA ALA A 331 27.60 7.99 11.54
C ALA A 331 27.25 9.43 11.95
N ALA A 332 27.89 10.44 11.36
CA ALA A 332 27.56 11.86 11.56
C ALA A 332 26.24 12.28 10.90
N GLN A 333 25.67 11.44 10.01
CA GLN A 333 24.34 11.63 9.41
C GLN A 333 23.23 10.93 10.20
N LEU A 334 23.58 10.03 11.12
CA LEU A 334 22.61 9.42 12.03
C LEU A 334 22.26 10.41 13.16
N PRO A 335 20.99 10.44 13.61
CA PRO A 335 20.60 11.30 14.72
C PRO A 335 21.39 10.92 15.98
N THR A 336 22.04 11.90 16.59
CA THR A 336 22.73 11.72 17.87
C THR A 336 21.72 11.65 19.02
N TRP A 337 22.09 10.97 20.10
CA TRP A 337 21.32 11.02 21.34
C TRP A 337 21.28 12.48 21.86
N ASP A 338 20.09 12.98 22.12
CA ASP A 338 19.82 14.35 22.59
C ASP A 338 20.30 14.52 24.04
N ARG A 339 19.80 13.68 24.96
CA ARG A 339 20.23 13.70 26.38
C ARG A 339 21.05 12.47 26.68
N VAL A 340 22.26 12.68 27.22
CA VAL A 340 23.15 11.58 27.63
C VAL A 340 23.63 11.75 29.07
N ASN A 341 24.03 10.65 29.70
CA ASN A 341 24.72 10.67 30.99
C ASN A 341 26.20 11.07 30.82
N LYS A 342 26.98 11.05 31.91
CA LYS A 342 28.41 11.40 31.90
C LYS A 342 29.26 10.46 31.04
N ASP A 343 28.79 9.24 30.84
CA ASP A 343 29.44 8.18 30.06
C ASP A 343 29.02 8.22 28.58
N GLY A 344 28.13 9.15 28.20
CA GLY A 344 27.63 9.32 26.84
C GLY A 344 26.46 8.41 26.47
N GLU A 345 25.87 7.71 27.44
CA GLU A 345 24.74 6.81 27.23
C GLU A 345 23.42 7.58 27.23
N PRO A 346 22.45 7.23 26.36
CA PRO A 346 21.18 7.92 26.26
C PRO A 346 20.34 7.88 27.55
N LEU A 347 19.68 9.00 27.86
CA LEU A 347 18.72 9.13 28.96
C LEU A 347 17.27 9.15 28.47
N ALA A 348 16.32 8.90 29.37
CA ALA A 348 14.90 9.00 29.06
C ALA A 348 14.52 10.40 28.54
N SER A 349 14.11 10.48 27.28
CA SER A 349 13.57 11.68 26.66
C SER A 349 12.77 11.34 25.41
N TYR A 350 11.84 12.22 25.03
CA TYR A 350 11.11 12.14 23.77
C TYR A 350 12.05 12.04 22.56
N TRP A 351 13.10 12.87 22.50
CA TRP A 351 14.04 12.89 21.37
C TRP A 351 14.87 11.61 21.29
N ASN A 352 15.32 11.05 22.42
CA ASN A 352 16.02 9.78 22.40
C ASN A 352 15.11 8.61 22.04
N ALA A 353 13.86 8.57 22.53
CA ALA A 353 12.89 7.56 22.12
C ALA A 353 12.67 7.59 20.60
N ARG A 354 12.53 8.80 20.04
CA ARG A 354 12.41 9.00 18.60
C ARG A 354 13.67 8.57 17.84
N THR A 355 14.86 8.95 18.29
CA THR A 355 16.13 8.52 17.69
C THR A 355 16.26 7.01 17.69
N ALA A 356 15.89 6.34 18.79
CA ALA A 356 15.93 4.89 18.90
C ALA A 356 15.01 4.20 17.89
N LEU A 357 13.76 4.68 17.74
CA LEU A 357 12.80 4.16 16.75
C LEU A 357 13.32 4.30 15.31
N LEU A 358 13.95 5.42 14.98
CA LEU A 358 14.57 5.65 13.66
C LEU A 358 15.76 4.72 13.41
N LEU A 359 16.63 4.55 14.41
CA LEU A 359 17.79 3.64 14.32
C LEU A 359 17.37 2.17 14.23
N MET A 360 16.23 1.81 14.81
CA MET A 360 15.61 0.49 14.67
C MET A 360 14.93 0.27 13.31
N GLY A 361 14.80 1.30 12.47
CA GLY A 361 14.09 1.22 11.20
C GLY A 361 12.59 0.99 11.37
N VAL A 362 11.98 1.49 12.46
CA VAL A 362 10.53 1.38 12.65
C VAL A 362 9.83 2.34 11.70
N GLU A 363 9.00 1.78 10.84
CA GLU A 363 8.10 2.53 9.98
C GLU A 363 6.87 2.93 10.77
N CYS A 364 6.68 4.25 10.91
CA CYS A 364 5.53 4.85 11.57
C CYS A 364 4.78 5.66 10.53
N ARG A 365 3.48 5.40 10.32
CA ARG A 365 2.64 6.08 9.31
C ARG A 365 1.28 6.44 9.88
N TYR A 366 0.68 7.54 9.43
CA TYR A 366 -0.68 7.92 9.79
C TYR A 366 -1.62 7.86 8.59
N ASP A 367 -2.65 7.01 8.67
CA ASP A 367 -3.71 6.96 7.66
C ASP A 367 -4.78 7.99 7.98
N LYS A 368 -4.85 9.05 7.16
CA LYS A 368 -5.83 10.13 7.32
C LYS A 368 -7.26 9.68 7.09
N PHE A 369 -7.49 8.66 6.26
CA PHE A 369 -8.84 8.21 5.91
C PHE A 369 -9.43 7.34 7.01
N ARG A 370 -8.64 6.38 7.52
CA ARG A 370 -9.03 5.50 8.63
C ARG A 370 -8.85 6.15 10.02
N ALA A 371 -8.12 7.27 10.09
CA ALA A 371 -7.70 7.94 11.31
C ALA A 371 -6.86 7.04 12.25
N ARG A 372 -6.00 6.19 11.69
CA ARG A 372 -5.21 5.20 12.42
C ARG A 372 -3.71 5.47 12.34
N HIS A 373 -3.02 5.22 13.45
CA HIS A 373 -1.56 5.20 13.51
C HIS A 373 -1.11 3.78 13.21
N LEU A 374 -0.20 3.63 12.26
CA LEU A 374 0.33 2.34 11.84
C LEU A 374 1.82 2.27 12.18
N VAL A 375 2.25 1.13 12.71
CA VAL A 375 3.65 0.84 12.98
C VAL A 375 4.05 -0.46 12.30
N GLY A 376 5.30 -0.56 11.87
CA GLY A 376 5.88 -1.76 11.30
C GLY A 376 7.40 -1.74 11.36
N SER A 377 8.02 -2.91 11.25
CA SER A 377 9.47 -3.05 11.09
C SER A 377 9.75 -4.34 10.34
N HIS A 378 10.78 -4.32 9.48
CA HIS A 378 11.27 -5.53 8.80
C HIS A 378 11.74 -6.62 9.77
N GLU A 379 12.17 -6.26 10.98
CA GLU A 379 12.74 -7.22 11.95
C GLU A 379 11.72 -7.72 12.97
N LEU A 380 10.52 -7.14 13.03
CA LEU A 380 9.56 -7.36 14.11
C LEU A 380 8.12 -7.33 13.57
N GLN A 381 7.78 -8.35 12.77
CA GLN A 381 6.46 -8.46 12.11
C GLN A 381 5.29 -8.59 13.09
N GLU A 382 5.52 -9.08 14.32
CA GLU A 382 4.47 -9.32 15.33
C GLU A 382 3.74 -8.04 15.78
N PHE A 383 4.32 -6.84 15.57
CA PHE A 383 3.64 -5.57 15.85
C PHE A 383 3.18 -4.80 14.61
N ALA A 384 3.38 -5.37 13.41
CA ALA A 384 3.00 -4.69 12.18
C ALA A 384 1.47 -4.52 12.11
N GLY A 385 1.02 -3.26 11.99
CA GLY A 385 -0.40 -2.94 11.95
C GLY A 385 -0.74 -1.69 12.75
N GLU A 386 -1.92 -1.68 13.36
CA GLU A 386 -2.41 -0.55 14.15
C GLU A 386 -1.62 -0.40 15.46
N PHE A 387 -1.14 0.81 15.71
CA PHE A 387 -0.42 1.13 16.93
C PHE A 387 -1.34 0.98 18.14
N SER A 388 -0.96 0.08 19.03
CA SER A 388 -1.70 -0.31 20.23
C SER A 388 -0.80 -0.26 21.46
N ASP A 389 -1.39 -0.29 22.65
CA ASP A 389 -0.64 -0.40 23.92
C ASP A 389 0.31 -1.61 23.94
N HIS A 390 -0.08 -2.70 23.26
CA HIS A 390 0.76 -3.87 23.10
C HIS A 390 2.00 -3.59 22.23
N ALA A 391 1.81 -2.93 21.08
CA ALA A 391 2.90 -2.53 20.20
C ALA A 391 3.83 -1.50 20.87
N GLU A 392 3.28 -0.56 21.65
CA GLU A 392 4.07 0.39 22.45
C GLU A 392 5.01 -0.32 23.41
N ARG A 393 4.49 -1.30 24.16
CA ARG A 393 5.29 -2.07 25.12
C ARG A 393 6.43 -2.82 24.43
N ILE A 394 6.16 -3.48 23.30
CA ILE A 394 7.18 -4.20 22.54
C ILE A 394 8.27 -3.24 22.04
N LEU A 395 7.88 -2.10 21.45
CA LEU A 395 8.83 -1.10 20.97
C LEU A 395 9.70 -0.56 22.09
N ARG A 396 9.12 -0.27 23.26
CA ARG A 396 9.86 0.16 24.46
C ARG A 396 10.85 -0.91 24.92
N ASP A 397 10.42 -2.17 25.03
CA ASP A 397 11.28 -3.28 25.43
C ASP A 397 12.46 -3.48 24.46
N GLU A 398 12.23 -3.27 23.16
CA GLU A 398 13.27 -3.30 22.13
C GLU A 398 14.27 -2.15 22.27
N ILE A 399 13.78 -0.93 22.55
CA ILE A 399 14.65 0.24 22.80
C ILE A 399 15.56 -0.03 24.00
N ILE A 400 15.02 -0.56 25.10
CA ILE A 400 15.77 -0.93 26.29
C ILE A 400 16.84 -1.96 25.94
N ARG A 401 16.48 -3.00 25.20
CA ARG A 401 17.38 -4.10 24.85
C ARG A 401 18.52 -3.67 23.92
N ARG A 402 18.25 -2.83 22.91
CA ARG A 402 19.24 -2.42 21.90
C ARG A 402 20.12 -1.28 22.34
N PHE A 403 19.57 -0.33 23.10
CA PHE A 403 20.24 0.95 23.39
C PHE A 403 20.51 1.17 24.87
N GLY A 404 20.08 0.26 25.76
CA GLY A 404 20.44 0.26 27.17
C GLY A 404 19.75 1.35 28.02
N PHE A 405 18.70 1.98 27.52
CA PHE A 405 17.95 3.00 28.25
C PHE A 405 16.44 2.79 28.13
N ASP A 406 15.72 3.16 29.19
CA ASP A 406 14.26 3.12 29.19
C ASP A 406 13.69 4.52 28.88
N PRO A 407 13.04 4.73 27.71
CA PRO A 407 12.41 5.99 27.39
C PRO A 407 11.16 6.27 28.24
N GLY A 408 10.51 5.26 28.81
CA GLY A 408 9.18 5.36 29.40
C GLY A 408 8.04 5.28 28.37
N ASP A 409 6.84 4.98 28.84
CA ASP A 409 5.58 4.92 28.08
C ASP A 409 5.29 6.26 27.37
N VAL A 410 5.28 7.36 28.13
CA VAL A 410 4.92 8.68 27.61
C VAL A 410 5.82 9.13 26.46
N ASN A 411 7.13 8.88 26.55
CA ASN A 411 8.07 9.28 25.50
C ASN A 411 7.99 8.34 24.29
N THR A 412 7.80 7.04 24.51
CA THR A 412 7.63 6.05 23.43
C THR A 412 6.37 6.36 22.62
N ASN A 413 5.23 6.52 23.30
CA ASN A 413 3.95 6.86 22.68
C ASN A 413 4.06 8.15 21.87
N LYS A 414 4.54 9.25 22.48
CA LYS A 414 4.70 10.54 21.78
C LYS A 414 5.63 10.46 20.59
N ALA A 415 6.73 9.71 20.69
CA ALA A 415 7.68 9.54 19.59
C ALA A 415 7.03 8.82 18.40
N VAL A 416 6.31 7.71 18.65
CA VAL A 416 5.56 6.98 17.62
C VAL A 416 4.51 7.88 16.98
N LEU A 417 3.64 8.50 17.78
CA LEU A 417 2.58 9.37 17.26
C LEU A 417 3.15 10.53 16.42
N SER A 418 4.27 11.13 16.85
CA SER A 418 4.96 12.17 16.08
C SER A 418 5.46 11.64 14.73
N LEU A 419 6.16 10.50 14.71
CA LEU A 419 6.67 9.90 13.49
C LEU A 419 5.53 9.55 12.52
N CYS A 420 4.44 8.94 13.01
CA CYS A 420 3.26 8.67 12.20
C CYS A 420 2.66 9.97 11.63
N THR A 421 2.57 11.02 12.45
CA THR A 421 2.02 12.32 12.07
C THR A 421 2.87 13.02 11.00
N GLU A 422 4.17 12.76 10.94
CA GLU A 422 5.05 13.27 9.88
C GLU A 422 4.90 12.47 8.59
N ASN A 423 4.63 11.17 8.70
CA ASN A 423 4.46 10.24 7.58
C ASN A 423 2.98 9.95 7.28
N ARG A 424 2.24 10.99 6.89
CA ARG A 424 0.81 10.85 6.60
C ARG A 424 0.57 10.34 5.19
N PHE A 425 -0.44 9.49 5.06
CA PHE A 425 -0.96 9.04 3.77
C PHE A 425 -2.49 8.95 3.84
N ASP A 426 -3.13 8.56 2.75
CA ASP A 426 -4.59 8.48 2.66
C ASP A 426 -4.97 7.21 1.92
N SER A 427 -5.38 6.17 2.65
CA SER A 427 -5.60 4.85 2.04
C SER A 427 -6.64 4.85 0.93
N LEU A 428 -7.69 5.66 1.04
CA LEU A 428 -8.71 5.78 0.00
C LEU A 428 -8.17 6.49 -1.25
N ILE A 429 -7.48 7.62 -1.09
CA ILE A 429 -6.89 8.33 -2.25
C ILE A 429 -5.82 7.45 -2.92
N ASP A 430 -4.97 6.79 -2.14
CA ASP A 430 -3.95 5.88 -2.64
C ASP A 430 -4.59 4.72 -3.42
N HIS A 431 -5.69 4.14 -2.91
CA HIS A 431 -6.48 3.12 -3.61
C HIS A 431 -7.03 3.64 -4.94
N LEU A 432 -7.66 4.82 -4.94
CA LEU A 432 -8.22 5.42 -6.16
C LEU A 432 -7.13 5.81 -7.18
N HIS A 433 -5.93 6.19 -6.72
CA HIS A 433 -4.78 6.46 -7.57
C HIS A 433 -4.12 5.19 -8.13
N ALA A 434 -4.26 4.06 -7.43
CA ALA A 434 -3.72 2.76 -7.86
C ALA A 434 -4.60 2.07 -8.93
N LEU A 435 -5.80 2.57 -9.20
CA LEU A 435 -6.69 2.05 -10.23
C LEU A 435 -6.03 2.11 -11.63
N PRO A 436 -6.35 1.15 -12.52
CA PRO A 436 -5.96 1.27 -13.92
C PRO A 436 -6.58 2.54 -14.54
N ALA A 437 -5.95 3.05 -15.60
CA ALA A 437 -6.58 4.09 -16.40
C ALA A 437 -7.92 3.60 -16.95
N TRP A 438 -8.91 4.50 -17.03
CA TRP A 438 -10.18 4.19 -17.67
C TRP A 438 -9.94 3.78 -19.13
N ASP A 439 -10.53 2.65 -19.52
CA ASP A 439 -10.37 2.02 -20.83
C ASP A 439 -11.22 2.67 -21.93
N GLY A 440 -11.96 3.74 -21.62
CA GLY A 440 -12.81 4.47 -22.55
C GLY A 440 -14.16 3.80 -22.85
N LYS A 441 -14.46 2.63 -22.26
CA LYS A 441 -15.77 1.99 -22.44
C LYS A 441 -16.75 2.51 -21.38
N PRO A 442 -17.91 3.05 -21.79
CA PRO A 442 -18.90 3.56 -20.85
C PRO A 442 -19.58 2.43 -20.09
N ARG A 443 -19.60 2.52 -18.76
CA ARG A 443 -20.23 1.59 -17.82
C ARG A 443 -20.94 2.33 -16.69
N LEU A 444 -20.47 3.53 -16.35
CA LEU A 444 -20.96 4.32 -15.23
C LEU A 444 -22.43 4.71 -15.34
N ASP A 445 -22.93 4.96 -16.54
CA ASP A 445 -24.34 5.32 -16.72
C ASP A 445 -25.25 4.09 -16.76
N SER A 446 -24.73 2.89 -16.99
CA SER A 446 -25.56 1.68 -17.17
C SER A 446 -25.38 0.64 -16.08
N TRP A 447 -24.47 0.81 -15.09
CA TRP A 447 -24.14 -0.25 -14.14
C TRP A 447 -25.33 -0.79 -13.33
N LEU A 448 -26.30 0.07 -12.97
CA LEU A 448 -27.53 -0.37 -12.29
C LEU A 448 -28.41 -1.26 -13.19
N ILE A 449 -28.37 -1.03 -14.50
CA ILE A 449 -29.14 -1.78 -15.49
C ILE A 449 -28.41 -3.09 -15.78
N ASP A 450 -27.14 -3.00 -16.17
CA ASP A 450 -26.34 -4.12 -16.63
C ASP A 450 -26.09 -5.14 -15.53
N PHE A 451 -25.69 -4.68 -14.34
CA PHE A 451 -25.33 -5.55 -13.23
C PHE A 451 -26.47 -5.74 -12.23
N CYS A 452 -27.36 -4.77 -12.03
CA CYS A 452 -28.43 -4.88 -11.03
C CYS A 452 -29.83 -5.14 -11.62
N GLY A 453 -29.95 -5.29 -12.95
CA GLY A 453 -31.23 -5.57 -13.60
C GLY A 453 -32.28 -4.49 -13.38
N ALA A 454 -31.87 -3.24 -13.13
CA ALA A 454 -32.80 -2.13 -13.03
C ALA A 454 -33.43 -1.82 -14.39
N GLU A 455 -34.64 -1.25 -14.38
CA GLU A 455 -35.27 -0.73 -15.58
C GLU A 455 -34.41 0.37 -16.21
N ASP A 456 -34.25 0.33 -17.53
CA ASP A 456 -33.49 1.33 -18.26
C ASP A 456 -34.30 2.63 -18.41
N SER A 457 -33.88 3.67 -17.71
CA SER A 457 -34.52 4.98 -17.74
C SER A 457 -33.49 6.10 -17.55
N PRO A 458 -33.77 7.35 -17.97
CA PRO A 458 -32.92 8.48 -17.66
C PRO A 458 -32.62 8.63 -16.16
N TYR A 459 -33.58 8.27 -15.31
CA TYR A 459 -33.43 8.31 -13.86
C TYR A 459 -32.45 7.24 -13.35
N THR A 460 -32.61 5.98 -13.72
CA THR A 460 -31.75 4.89 -13.22
C THR A 460 -30.32 5.07 -13.69
N ARG A 461 -30.11 5.52 -14.94
CA ARG A 461 -28.77 5.85 -15.45
C ARG A 461 -28.09 6.95 -14.62
N ALA A 462 -28.78 8.06 -14.44
CA ALA A 462 -28.25 9.21 -13.71
C ALA A 462 -28.07 8.95 -12.21
N ALA A 463 -29.00 8.24 -11.56
CA ALA A 463 -28.93 7.95 -10.14
C ALA A 463 -27.67 7.15 -9.77
N GLY A 464 -27.36 6.10 -10.55
CA GLY A 464 -26.16 5.29 -10.34
C GLY A 464 -24.88 6.06 -10.62
N ALA A 465 -24.84 6.80 -11.73
CA ALA A 465 -23.68 7.56 -12.14
C ALA A 465 -23.33 8.70 -11.18
N VAL A 466 -24.34 9.51 -10.81
CA VAL A 466 -24.17 10.64 -9.90
C VAL A 466 -23.78 10.15 -8.50
N TRP A 467 -24.36 9.05 -8.01
CA TRP A 467 -24.05 8.51 -6.69
C TRP A 467 -22.59 8.02 -6.59
N LEU A 468 -22.09 7.28 -7.59
CA LEU A 468 -20.67 6.89 -7.62
C LEU A 468 -19.73 8.08 -7.82
N THR A 469 -20.12 9.06 -8.64
CA THR A 469 -19.34 10.30 -8.82
C THR A 469 -19.29 11.11 -7.52
N ALA A 470 -20.38 11.14 -6.74
CA ALA A 470 -20.40 11.75 -5.42
C ALA A 470 -19.49 11.04 -4.41
N ALA A 471 -19.38 9.71 -4.50
CA ALA A 471 -18.43 8.93 -3.69
C ALA A 471 -16.99 9.36 -4.01
N ILE A 472 -16.64 9.48 -5.30
CA ILE A 472 -15.34 10.01 -5.73
C ILE A 472 -15.12 11.44 -5.23
N ALA A 473 -16.10 12.32 -5.43
CA ALA A 473 -16.00 13.72 -4.99
C ALA A 473 -15.77 13.80 -3.47
N ARG A 474 -16.47 13.01 -2.65
CA ARG A 474 -16.24 12.96 -1.19
C ARG A 474 -14.88 12.37 -0.80
N ALA A 475 -14.27 11.55 -1.65
CA ALA A 475 -12.91 11.07 -1.42
C ALA A 475 -11.87 12.19 -1.56
N PHE A 476 -11.97 13.02 -2.61
CA PHE A 476 -11.01 14.08 -2.93
C PHE A 476 -11.34 15.45 -2.33
N GLU A 477 -12.62 15.72 -2.07
CA GLU A 477 -13.16 16.94 -1.46
C GLU A 477 -13.99 16.57 -0.22
N PRO A 478 -13.33 16.24 0.92
CA PRO A 478 -14.02 15.90 2.15
C PRO A 478 -15.04 16.97 2.56
N GLY A 479 -16.29 16.55 2.75
CA GLY A 479 -17.41 17.42 3.11
C GLY A 479 -18.12 18.08 1.93
N VAL A 480 -17.81 17.74 0.67
CA VAL A 480 -18.62 18.18 -0.47
C VAL A 480 -20.10 17.80 -0.26
N LYS A 481 -20.97 18.75 -0.59
CA LYS A 481 -22.42 18.63 -0.35
C LYS A 481 -23.00 17.55 -1.27
N PHE A 482 -23.66 16.58 -0.65
CA PHE A 482 -24.41 15.54 -1.36
C PHE A 482 -25.57 15.10 -0.46
N ASP A 483 -26.79 15.44 -0.86
CA ASP A 483 -28.02 15.33 -0.07
C ASP A 483 -28.85 14.08 -0.39
N TYR A 484 -28.24 13.09 -1.05
CA TYR A 484 -28.94 11.95 -1.62
C TYR A 484 -28.37 10.62 -1.12
N MET A 485 -29.23 9.60 -1.15
CA MET A 485 -28.92 8.22 -0.82
C MET A 485 -29.53 7.33 -1.89
N LEU A 486 -28.70 6.50 -2.53
CA LEU A 486 -29.17 5.45 -3.43
C LEU A 486 -29.83 4.35 -2.60
N VAL A 487 -31.01 3.88 -2.98
CA VAL A 487 -31.71 2.79 -2.29
C VAL A 487 -31.97 1.64 -3.26
N LEU A 488 -31.33 0.49 -3.03
CA LEU A 488 -31.56 -0.71 -3.81
C LEU A 488 -32.72 -1.51 -3.22
N MET A 489 -33.75 -1.75 -4.02
CA MET A 489 -34.97 -2.48 -3.61
C MET A 489 -35.10 -3.76 -4.42
N GLY A 490 -35.30 -4.89 -3.75
CA GLY A 490 -35.49 -6.17 -4.44
C GLY A 490 -35.59 -7.31 -3.45
N GLY A 491 -35.87 -8.53 -3.93
CA GLY A 491 -36.02 -9.70 -3.07
C GLY A 491 -34.84 -9.95 -2.11
N GLN A 492 -35.12 -10.66 -1.03
CA GLN A 492 -34.08 -11.12 -0.11
C GLN A 492 -33.09 -12.03 -0.86
N GLY A 493 -31.80 -11.92 -0.54
CA GLY A 493 -30.76 -12.76 -1.17
C GLY A 493 -30.36 -12.36 -2.60
N VAL A 494 -30.95 -11.30 -3.18
CA VAL A 494 -30.63 -10.84 -4.55
C VAL A 494 -29.20 -10.28 -4.70
N GLY A 495 -28.49 -10.00 -3.60
CA GLY A 495 -27.08 -9.57 -3.62
C GLY A 495 -26.86 -8.05 -3.46
N LYS A 496 -27.87 -7.30 -3.00
CA LYS A 496 -27.84 -5.82 -2.88
C LYS A 496 -26.67 -5.31 -2.03
N SER A 497 -26.52 -5.80 -0.81
CA SER A 497 -25.45 -5.42 0.13
C SER A 497 -24.07 -5.82 -0.42
N THR A 498 -23.97 -7.01 -1.03
CA THR A 498 -22.74 -7.48 -1.66
C THR A 498 -22.32 -6.59 -2.84
N ALA A 499 -23.27 -6.08 -3.64
CA ALA A 499 -22.97 -5.15 -4.71
C ALA A 499 -22.31 -3.85 -4.19
N LEU A 500 -22.87 -3.29 -3.11
CA LEU A 500 -22.33 -2.09 -2.46
C LEU A 500 -20.94 -2.34 -1.87
N ARG A 501 -20.74 -3.51 -1.26
CA ARG A 501 -19.44 -3.96 -0.75
C ARG A 501 -18.39 -4.10 -1.85
N ILE A 502 -18.74 -4.71 -2.98
CA ILE A 502 -17.85 -4.81 -4.16
C ILE A 502 -17.44 -3.42 -4.65
N LEU A 503 -18.39 -2.50 -4.81
CA LEU A 503 -18.10 -1.14 -5.27
C LEU A 503 -17.11 -0.42 -4.35
N ALA A 504 -17.34 -0.48 -3.04
CA ALA A 504 -16.45 0.15 -2.06
C ALA A 504 -15.07 -0.54 -2.02
N GLY A 505 -15.05 -1.87 -2.08
CA GLY A 505 -13.97 -2.72 -1.59
C GLY A 505 -14.16 -3.05 -0.10
N ASP A 506 -13.81 -4.27 0.30
CA ASP A 506 -14.08 -4.79 1.65
C ASP A 506 -13.57 -3.89 2.77
N GLU A 507 -12.43 -3.24 2.58
CA GLU A 507 -11.82 -2.39 3.60
C GLU A 507 -12.44 -0.99 3.72
N PHE A 508 -13.30 -0.60 2.77
CA PHE A 508 -13.90 0.74 2.69
C PHE A 508 -15.44 0.70 2.74
N PHE A 509 -16.00 -0.48 3.04
CA PHE A 509 -17.42 -0.72 3.20
C PHE A 509 -17.79 -0.84 4.68
N SER A 510 -18.98 -0.38 5.06
CA SER A 510 -19.56 -0.72 6.36
C SER A 510 -21.09 -0.82 6.27
N ASP A 511 -21.64 -1.82 6.94
CA ASP A 511 -23.07 -2.06 7.20
C ASP A 511 -23.41 -1.86 8.68
N ALA A 512 -22.50 -1.28 9.47
CA ALA A 512 -22.71 -1.02 10.88
C ALA A 512 -23.90 -0.06 11.09
N ALA A 513 -24.63 -0.24 12.19
CA ALA A 513 -25.86 0.49 12.53
C ALA A 513 -25.61 1.99 12.81
N PHE A 514 -25.31 2.77 11.77
CA PHE A 514 -24.98 4.19 11.84
C PHE A 514 -26.10 5.03 12.49
N LEU A 515 -27.36 4.70 12.20
CA LEU A 515 -28.53 5.37 12.78
C LEU A 515 -28.81 4.94 14.22
N GLY A 516 -28.29 3.79 14.63
CA GLY A 516 -28.37 3.27 16.00
C GLY A 516 -27.27 3.81 16.92
N ALA A 517 -26.34 4.61 16.40
CA ALA A 517 -25.27 5.22 17.19
C ALA A 517 -25.86 6.07 18.33
N ARG A 518 -25.46 5.75 19.56
CA ARG A 518 -26.01 6.31 20.80
C ARG A 518 -25.57 7.76 21.01
N ASP A 519 -24.39 8.11 20.52
CA ASP A 519 -23.82 9.43 20.67
C ASP A 519 -22.93 9.81 19.48
N ALA A 520 -22.46 11.07 19.48
CA ALA A 520 -21.61 11.61 18.43
C ALA A 520 -20.23 10.96 18.34
N ARG A 521 -19.76 10.28 19.40
CA ARG A 521 -18.49 9.55 19.36
C ARG A 521 -18.66 8.26 18.58
N GLU A 522 -19.72 7.50 18.85
CA GLU A 522 -20.00 6.25 18.13
C GLU A 522 -20.20 6.51 16.63
N VAL A 523 -20.83 7.64 16.26
CA VAL A 523 -20.93 8.11 14.86
C VAL A 523 -19.56 8.27 14.21
N LEU A 524 -18.59 8.89 14.89
CA LEU A 524 -17.23 9.03 14.36
C LEU A 524 -16.51 7.68 14.24
N GLU A 525 -16.71 6.78 15.22
CA GLU A 525 -16.10 5.45 15.21
C GLU A 525 -16.60 4.59 14.04
N VAL A 526 -17.92 4.57 13.79
CA VAL A 526 -18.50 3.75 12.71
C VAL A 526 -18.31 4.33 11.31
N SER A 527 -18.01 5.62 11.19
CA SER A 527 -17.83 6.29 9.89
C SER A 527 -16.37 6.48 9.48
N SER A 528 -15.42 6.38 10.42
CA SER A 528 -13.99 6.50 10.13
C SER A 528 -13.51 5.37 9.23
N GLY A 529 -12.82 5.69 8.14
CA GLY A 529 -12.33 4.70 7.17
C GLY A 529 -13.39 4.11 6.25
N VAL A 530 -14.63 4.62 6.26
CA VAL A 530 -15.73 4.13 5.43
C VAL A 530 -15.90 5.04 4.21
N TRP A 531 -16.11 4.44 3.03
CA TRP A 531 -16.38 5.15 1.77
C TRP A 531 -17.82 4.95 1.30
N ILE A 532 -18.36 3.73 1.47
CA ILE A 532 -19.78 3.43 1.25
C ILE A 532 -20.33 2.85 2.55
N LEU A 533 -21.31 3.56 3.12
CA LEU A 533 -21.99 3.15 4.32
C LEU A 533 -23.40 2.68 3.96
N GLU A 534 -23.67 1.40 4.18
CA GLU A 534 -24.98 0.80 3.99
C GLU A 534 -25.87 1.03 5.23
N CYS A 535 -27.09 1.51 4.98
CA CYS A 535 -28.21 1.49 5.90
C CYS A 535 -29.10 0.29 5.53
N ALA A 536 -28.84 -0.87 6.12
CA ALA A 536 -29.61 -2.08 5.90
C ALA A 536 -31.03 -1.96 6.50
N GLU A 537 -32.00 -2.68 5.92
CA GLU A 537 -33.36 -2.85 6.44
C GLU A 537 -34.12 -1.53 6.68
N LEU A 538 -34.19 -0.67 5.65
CA LEU A 538 -34.94 0.60 5.72
C LEU A 538 -36.43 0.43 6.04
N ASP A 539 -36.99 -0.75 5.84
CA ASP A 539 -38.39 -1.11 6.09
C ASP A 539 -38.77 -1.16 7.56
N GLY A 540 -37.83 -1.47 8.46
CA GLY A 540 -38.06 -1.50 9.91
C GLY A 540 -38.06 -0.11 10.58
N MET A 541 -37.75 0.95 9.84
CA MET A 541 -37.56 2.30 10.40
C MET A 541 -38.87 2.99 10.73
N SER A 542 -38.99 3.60 11.90
CA SER A 542 -40.12 4.47 12.21
C SER A 542 -40.03 5.82 11.47
N LYS A 543 -41.13 6.59 11.43
CA LYS A 543 -41.12 7.98 10.92
C LYS A 543 -40.05 8.86 11.57
N LYS A 544 -39.77 8.63 12.86
CA LYS A 544 -38.74 9.34 13.61
C LYS A 544 -37.35 8.99 13.08
N ASP A 545 -37.11 7.71 12.81
CA ASP A 545 -35.83 7.22 12.29
C ASP A 545 -35.59 7.71 10.85
N VAL A 546 -36.63 7.71 10.01
CA VAL A 546 -36.58 8.31 8.66
C VAL A 546 -36.25 9.82 8.73
N SER A 547 -36.83 10.55 9.68
CA SER A 547 -36.53 11.97 9.87
C SER A 547 -35.08 12.20 10.35
N ALA A 548 -34.58 11.35 11.25
CA ALA A 548 -33.19 11.38 11.70
C ALA A 548 -32.22 11.03 10.55
N LEU A 549 -32.54 10.02 9.74
CA LEU A 549 -31.77 9.64 8.55
C LEU A 549 -31.73 10.78 7.53
N LYS A 550 -32.84 11.47 7.29
CA LYS A 550 -32.89 12.66 6.43
C LYS A 550 -31.93 13.76 6.91
N ALA A 551 -31.93 14.04 8.21
CA ALA A 551 -31.00 15.00 8.81
C ALA A 551 -29.56 14.53 8.68
N THR A 552 -29.31 13.23 8.89
CA THR A 552 -28.02 12.59 8.68
C THR A 552 -27.55 12.78 7.25
N ILE A 553 -28.31 12.41 6.22
CA ILE A 553 -27.90 12.51 4.80
C ILE A 553 -27.41 13.93 4.46
N ALA A 554 -28.05 14.96 5.03
CA ALA A 554 -27.75 16.35 4.72
C ALA A 554 -26.46 16.92 5.35
N ARG A 555 -25.82 16.25 6.31
CA ARG A 555 -24.60 16.78 6.95
C ARG A 555 -23.39 16.66 6.04
N GLN A 556 -22.48 17.64 6.15
CA GLN A 556 -21.18 17.67 5.47
C GLN A 556 -20.02 17.28 6.39
N ALA A 557 -20.23 17.32 7.70
CA ALA A 557 -19.25 16.93 8.70
C ALA A 557 -19.97 16.36 9.93
N ASP A 558 -19.27 15.50 10.66
CA ASP A 558 -19.71 14.99 11.95
C ASP A 558 -18.80 15.56 13.05
N THR A 559 -19.39 15.99 14.16
CA THR A 559 -18.66 16.60 15.28
C THR A 559 -18.87 15.76 16.53
N GLY A 560 -17.78 15.30 17.12
CA GLY A 560 -17.81 14.44 18.31
C GLY A 560 -16.51 14.52 19.08
N ARG A 561 -16.48 13.99 20.31
CA ARG A 561 -15.27 13.93 21.13
C ARG A 561 -14.82 12.47 21.26
N PRO A 562 -13.74 12.06 20.57
CA PRO A 562 -13.14 10.75 20.76
C PRO A 562 -12.73 10.52 22.22
N ALA A 563 -12.69 9.26 22.67
CA ALA A 563 -12.40 8.90 24.07
C ALA A 563 -11.12 9.55 24.62
N TYR A 564 -10.07 9.63 23.79
CA TYR A 564 -8.76 10.15 24.15
C TYR A 564 -8.59 11.66 23.86
N ALA A 565 -9.58 12.30 23.22
CA ALA A 565 -9.51 13.70 22.85
C ALA A 565 -9.87 14.61 24.02
N ARG A 566 -9.14 15.73 24.17
CA ARG A 566 -9.45 16.77 25.17
C ARG A 566 -10.59 17.69 24.72
N SER A 567 -10.80 17.80 23.42
CA SER A 567 -11.79 18.69 22.81
C SER A 567 -12.55 17.96 21.69
N PRO A 568 -13.80 18.37 21.37
CA PRO A 568 -14.50 17.87 20.20
C PRO A 568 -13.70 18.13 18.92
N VAL A 569 -13.79 17.20 17.97
CA VAL A 569 -13.23 17.32 16.63
C VAL A 569 -14.38 17.30 15.61
N THR A 570 -14.22 18.07 14.55
CA THR A 570 -15.15 18.09 13.41
C THR A 570 -14.46 17.40 12.24
N VAL A 571 -15.05 16.31 11.75
CA VAL A 571 -14.53 15.49 10.66
C VAL A 571 -15.41 15.69 9.43
N PRO A 572 -14.89 16.26 8.33
CA PRO A 572 -15.61 16.35 7.07
C PRO A 572 -15.91 14.97 6.50
N ARG A 573 -17.11 14.77 5.96
CA ARG A 573 -17.55 13.45 5.48
C ARG A 573 -16.87 13.05 4.19
N ARG A 574 -16.46 11.78 4.16
CA ARG A 574 -15.82 11.16 3.00
C ARG A 574 -16.58 9.95 2.44
N PHE A 575 -17.67 9.54 3.10
CA PHE A 575 -18.52 8.43 2.65
C PHE A 575 -19.79 8.90 1.96
N VAL A 576 -20.37 8.05 1.10
CA VAL A 576 -21.77 8.16 0.64
C VAL A 576 -22.64 7.13 1.36
N LEU A 577 -23.93 7.44 1.50
CA LEU A 577 -24.90 6.52 2.06
C LEU A 577 -25.57 5.72 0.94
N ALA A 578 -25.80 4.44 1.19
CA ALA A 578 -26.68 3.60 0.42
C ALA A 578 -27.69 2.91 1.35
N GLY A 579 -28.90 2.68 0.86
CA GLY A 579 -29.91 1.90 1.56
C GLY A 579 -30.21 0.60 0.84
N THR A 580 -30.58 -0.44 1.58
CA THR A 580 -31.14 -1.66 1.01
C THR A 580 -32.45 -2.00 1.72
N THR A 581 -33.41 -2.53 0.95
CA THR A 581 -34.68 -3.01 1.50
C THR A 581 -35.28 -4.10 0.62
N ASN A 582 -36.09 -4.94 1.23
CA ASN A 582 -36.91 -5.94 0.54
C ASN A 582 -38.31 -5.41 0.23
N GLU A 583 -38.73 -4.31 0.87
CA GLU A 583 -40.07 -3.76 0.73
C GLU A 583 -40.21 -2.85 -0.49
N GLU A 584 -41.33 -3.01 -1.18
CA GLU A 584 -41.69 -2.11 -2.27
C GLU A 584 -42.15 -0.73 -1.78
N ARG A 585 -42.58 -0.60 -0.53
CA ARG A 585 -43.06 0.65 0.05
C ARG A 585 -42.42 0.85 1.41
N PHE A 586 -41.44 1.74 1.50
CA PHE A 586 -40.70 2.00 2.73
C PHE A 586 -40.67 3.49 3.12
N LEU A 587 -41.09 4.39 2.22
CA LEU A 587 -41.08 5.83 2.48
C LEU A 587 -42.31 6.25 3.30
N GLN A 588 -42.16 6.28 4.63
CA GLN A 588 -43.26 6.59 5.55
C GLN A 588 -43.64 8.08 5.65
N ASP A 589 -42.74 8.99 5.24
CA ASP A 589 -42.97 10.42 5.32
C ASP A 589 -43.69 10.92 4.04
N PRO A 590 -44.86 11.56 4.15
CA PRO A 590 -45.57 12.12 2.98
C PRO A 590 -44.86 13.34 2.37
N THR A 591 -43.92 13.94 3.10
CA THR A 591 -43.21 15.16 2.73
C THR A 591 -41.71 14.92 2.64
N GLU A 592 -41.06 15.51 1.63
CA GLU A 592 -39.60 15.58 1.57
C GLU A 592 -38.82 14.26 1.42
N ASN A 593 -39.25 13.36 0.51
CA ASN A 593 -38.49 12.12 0.18
C ASN A 593 -37.44 12.31 -0.91
N ARG A 594 -37.13 13.55 -1.30
CA ARG A 594 -36.18 13.86 -2.38
C ARG A 594 -34.77 13.30 -2.17
N ARG A 595 -34.41 13.00 -0.91
CA ARG A 595 -33.11 12.48 -0.48
C ARG A 595 -32.93 11.00 -0.81
N PHE A 596 -34.00 10.27 -1.12
CA PHE A 596 -33.95 8.85 -1.44
C PHE A 596 -34.07 8.66 -2.94
N TRP A 597 -33.13 7.93 -3.55
CA TRP A 597 -33.18 7.49 -4.94
C TRP A 597 -33.48 5.99 -4.97
N PRO A 598 -34.77 5.59 -4.86
CA PRO A 598 -35.17 4.20 -4.94
C PRO A 598 -34.95 3.65 -6.36
N VAL A 599 -34.25 2.52 -6.45
CA VAL A 599 -34.01 1.77 -7.69
C VAL A 599 -34.40 0.31 -7.44
N ALA A 600 -35.36 -0.19 -8.22
CA ALA A 600 -35.74 -1.59 -8.18
C ALA A 600 -34.68 -2.43 -8.90
N VAL A 601 -34.24 -3.50 -8.27
CA VAL A 601 -33.21 -4.43 -8.77
C VAL A 601 -33.80 -5.83 -8.78
N SER A 602 -33.82 -6.47 -9.95
CA SER A 602 -34.41 -7.81 -10.12
C SER A 602 -33.38 -8.93 -9.97
N ARG A 603 -32.10 -8.62 -10.15
CA ARG A 603 -30.96 -9.55 -10.06
C ARG A 603 -29.69 -8.76 -9.70
N VAL A 604 -28.65 -9.41 -9.19
CA VAL A 604 -27.30 -8.80 -9.15
C VAL A 604 -26.30 -9.77 -9.75
N ASP A 605 -25.67 -9.38 -10.86
CA ASP A 605 -24.51 -10.05 -11.43
C ASP A 605 -23.25 -9.66 -10.65
N LEU A 606 -22.98 -10.38 -9.57
CA LEU A 606 -21.85 -10.12 -8.67
C LEU A 606 -20.50 -10.37 -9.35
N GLU A 607 -20.40 -11.39 -10.20
CA GLU A 607 -19.16 -11.71 -10.90
C GLU A 607 -18.84 -10.65 -11.95
N GLY A 608 -19.82 -10.27 -12.77
CA GLY A 608 -19.67 -9.19 -13.74
C GLY A 608 -19.35 -7.85 -13.07
N LEU A 609 -20.03 -7.52 -11.97
CA LEU A 609 -19.75 -6.30 -11.21
C LEU A 609 -18.35 -6.31 -10.63
N HIS A 610 -17.90 -7.41 -10.02
CA HIS A 610 -16.55 -7.54 -9.48
C HIS A 610 -15.49 -7.40 -10.59
N ALA A 611 -15.69 -8.03 -11.74
CA ALA A 611 -14.78 -7.91 -12.88
C ALA A 611 -14.73 -6.50 -13.48
N ALA A 612 -15.86 -5.78 -13.51
CA ALA A 612 -15.96 -4.43 -14.05
C ALA A 612 -15.61 -3.32 -13.06
N ARG A 613 -15.57 -3.63 -11.76
CA ARG A 613 -15.49 -2.65 -10.66
C ARG A 613 -14.39 -1.62 -10.85
N ASP A 614 -13.16 -2.06 -11.10
CA ASP A 614 -12.03 -1.12 -11.19
C ASP A 614 -12.17 -0.16 -12.38
N GLN A 615 -12.68 -0.62 -13.51
CA GLN A 615 -12.94 0.22 -14.68
C GLN A 615 -14.16 1.14 -14.48
N LEU A 616 -15.19 0.66 -13.77
CA LEU A 616 -16.36 1.46 -13.38
C LEU A 616 -15.97 2.62 -12.45
N ILE A 617 -15.14 2.35 -11.44
CA ILE A 617 -14.64 3.39 -10.53
C ILE A 617 -13.64 4.30 -11.26
N ALA A 618 -12.80 3.77 -12.15
CA ALA A 618 -11.90 4.57 -12.97
C ALA A 618 -12.66 5.54 -13.90
N GLU A 619 -13.79 5.12 -14.47
CA GLU A 619 -14.67 5.98 -15.26
C GLU A 619 -15.29 7.10 -14.40
N ALA A 620 -15.79 6.78 -13.19
CA ALA A 620 -16.29 7.79 -12.26
C ALA A 620 -15.21 8.79 -11.85
N LEU A 621 -13.98 8.32 -11.65
CA LEU A 621 -12.82 9.15 -11.38
C LEU A 621 -12.46 10.04 -12.58
N ALA A 622 -12.52 9.51 -13.80
CA ALA A 622 -12.29 10.28 -15.01
C ALA A 622 -13.34 11.39 -15.19
N ARG A 623 -14.61 11.08 -14.92
CA ARG A 623 -15.72 12.06 -14.94
C ARG A 623 -15.57 13.14 -13.87
N TYR A 624 -15.14 12.77 -12.66
CA TYR A 624 -14.79 13.77 -11.63
C TYR A 624 -13.63 14.68 -12.09
N ARG A 625 -12.56 14.09 -12.63
CA ARG A 625 -11.37 14.82 -13.07
C ARG A 625 -11.59 15.71 -14.29
N SER A 626 -12.62 15.47 -15.11
CA SER A 626 -12.95 16.38 -16.21
C SER A 626 -13.46 17.75 -15.70
N GLY A 627 -13.92 17.81 -14.44
CA GLY A 627 -14.58 18.99 -13.87
C GLY A 627 -16.01 19.20 -14.35
N ASP A 628 -16.49 18.38 -15.29
CA ASP A 628 -17.84 18.42 -15.84
C ASP A 628 -18.67 17.28 -15.27
N TYR A 629 -19.09 17.45 -14.01
CA TYR A 629 -19.97 16.52 -13.31
C TYR A 629 -21.01 17.25 -12.49
N ALA A 630 -22.19 16.63 -12.35
CA ALA A 630 -23.25 17.11 -11.48
C ALA A 630 -23.43 16.17 -10.29
N LEU A 631 -23.69 16.74 -9.11
CA LEU A 631 -24.04 15.99 -7.89
C LEU A 631 -25.54 16.00 -7.58
N THR A 632 -26.34 16.43 -8.56
CA THR A 632 -27.81 16.53 -8.52
C THR A 632 -28.40 15.91 -9.78
N LEU A 633 -29.64 15.42 -9.67
CA LEU A 633 -30.41 14.99 -10.85
C LEU A 633 -31.13 16.19 -11.47
N GLU A 634 -31.14 16.25 -12.80
CA GLU A 634 -31.80 17.30 -13.58
C GLU A 634 -32.73 16.71 -14.66
N GLY A 635 -33.56 17.56 -15.27
CA GLY A 635 -34.42 17.19 -16.40
C GLY A 635 -35.31 15.97 -16.17
N GLU A 636 -35.26 15.03 -17.11
CA GLU A 636 -36.04 13.79 -17.07
C GLU A 636 -35.65 12.89 -15.89
N ALA A 637 -34.36 12.84 -15.54
CA ALA A 637 -33.88 12.05 -14.41
C ALA A 637 -34.48 12.54 -13.08
N ALA A 638 -34.54 13.86 -12.88
CA ALA A 638 -35.18 14.46 -11.71
C ALA A 638 -36.69 14.16 -11.65
N THR A 639 -37.34 14.08 -12.81
CA THR A 639 -38.77 13.75 -12.92
C THR A 639 -39.02 12.27 -12.61
N GLY A 640 -38.21 11.36 -13.16
CA GLY A 640 -38.26 9.93 -12.85
C GLY A 640 -37.97 9.65 -11.37
N ALA A 641 -37.02 10.36 -10.76
CA ALA A 641 -36.75 10.25 -9.32
C ALA A 641 -37.99 10.57 -8.47
N LYS A 642 -38.71 11.64 -8.80
CA LYS A 642 -39.95 12.03 -8.10
C LYS A 642 -41.05 10.98 -8.26
N GLN A 643 -41.18 10.40 -9.46
CA GLN A 643 -42.15 9.34 -9.72
C GLN A 643 -41.83 8.08 -8.92
N ALA A 644 -40.56 7.64 -8.95
CA ALA A 644 -40.08 6.50 -8.17
C ALA A 644 -40.31 6.74 -6.66
N GLN A 645 -39.97 7.90 -6.13
CA GLN A 645 -40.24 8.26 -4.73
C GLN A 645 -41.73 8.25 -4.38
N ALA A 646 -42.62 8.66 -5.29
CA ALA A 646 -44.06 8.67 -5.06
C ALA A 646 -44.64 7.25 -5.00
N GLN A 647 -44.16 6.34 -5.87
CA GLN A 647 -44.60 4.94 -5.92
C GLN A 647 -44.20 4.14 -4.67
N ARG A 648 -43.11 4.53 -3.99
CA ARG A 648 -42.55 3.82 -2.83
C ARG A 648 -43.02 4.36 -1.47
N ARG A 649 -44.03 5.24 -1.47
CA ARG A 649 -44.64 5.76 -0.24
C ARG A 649 -45.45 4.67 0.45
N VAL A 650 -45.26 4.54 1.76
CA VAL A 650 -46.14 3.72 2.60
C VAL A 650 -47.50 4.39 2.61
N VAL A 651 -48.48 3.69 2.06
CA VAL A 651 -49.89 4.03 2.20
C VAL A 651 -50.36 3.31 3.47
N ASP A 652 -51.03 4.02 4.37
CA ASP A 652 -51.50 3.51 5.67
C ASP A 652 -52.24 2.17 5.49
N GLU A 653 -51.61 1.04 5.83
CA GLU A 653 -52.07 -0.32 5.49
C GLU A 653 -53.46 -0.62 6.06
N GLY A 654 -53.78 -0.08 7.23
CA GLY A 654 -55.12 -0.22 7.83
C GLY A 654 -56.24 0.42 6.99
N TYR A 655 -55.93 1.43 6.17
CA TYR A 655 -56.90 1.98 5.22
C TYR A 655 -57.06 1.06 4.01
N MET A 656 -55.96 0.53 3.47
CA MET A 656 -56.00 -0.36 2.30
C MET A 656 -56.78 -1.64 2.60
N GLU A 657 -56.46 -2.32 3.72
CA GLU A 657 -57.10 -3.58 4.12
C GLU A 657 -58.61 -3.42 4.34
N CYS A 658 -59.03 -2.32 4.98
CA CYS A 658 -60.45 -2.01 5.16
C CYS A 658 -61.17 -1.70 3.84
N LEU A 659 -60.45 -1.15 2.85
CA LEU A 659 -61.03 -0.70 1.57
C LEU A 659 -60.97 -1.76 0.46
N GLU A 660 -60.16 -2.80 0.58
CA GLU A 660 -60.19 -3.97 -0.33
C GLU A 660 -61.52 -4.72 -0.27
N GLY A 661 -62.24 -4.59 0.84
CA GLY A 661 -63.59 -5.13 1.06
C GLY A 661 -64.75 -4.24 0.57
N LEU A 662 -64.52 -3.25 -0.29
CA LEU A 662 -65.55 -2.33 -0.82
C LEU A 662 -66.54 -2.95 -1.83
N ARG A 663 -66.55 -4.28 -2.00
CA ARG A 663 -67.26 -4.96 -3.09
C ARG A 663 -68.75 -4.65 -3.12
N ASP A 664 -69.37 -4.62 -1.94
CA ASP A 664 -70.82 -4.46 -1.79
C ASP A 664 -71.28 -3.02 -2.06
N GLU A 665 -70.34 -2.07 -2.03
CA GLU A 665 -70.60 -0.65 -2.25
C GLU A 665 -70.24 -0.16 -3.67
N ILE A 666 -69.70 -1.06 -4.51
CA ILE A 666 -69.42 -0.77 -5.93
C ILE A 666 -70.72 -0.79 -6.71
N GLN A 667 -70.96 0.27 -7.47
CA GLN A 667 -72.13 0.42 -8.33
C GLN A 667 -71.74 0.94 -9.72
N GLN A 668 -72.62 0.80 -10.70
CA GLN A 668 -72.43 1.41 -12.02
C GLN A 668 -73.11 2.78 -12.11
N TRP A 669 -72.42 3.73 -12.72
CA TRP A 669 -72.98 5.03 -13.08
C TRP A 669 -72.39 5.49 -14.41
N LYS A 670 -73.26 5.76 -15.39
CA LYS A 670 -72.88 6.16 -16.76
C LYS A 670 -71.83 5.24 -17.42
N GLY A 671 -71.96 3.93 -17.19
CA GLY A 671 -71.05 2.93 -17.76
C GLY A 671 -69.68 2.84 -17.07
N GLN A 672 -69.48 3.53 -15.95
CA GLN A 672 -68.27 3.43 -15.13
C GLN A 672 -68.57 2.78 -13.78
N TRP A 673 -67.61 2.01 -13.26
CA TRP A 673 -67.65 1.52 -11.89
C TRP A 673 -67.31 2.65 -10.92
N ILE A 674 -68.17 2.85 -9.92
CA ILE A 674 -68.03 3.93 -8.95
C ILE A 674 -68.23 3.42 -7.51
N VAL A 675 -67.69 4.16 -6.55
CA VAL A 675 -67.99 4.02 -5.12
C VAL A 675 -68.29 5.41 -4.55
N LYS A 676 -69.32 5.55 -3.71
CA LYS A 676 -69.61 6.84 -3.06
C LYS A 676 -68.50 7.14 -2.04
N THR A 677 -68.01 8.38 -2.00
CA THR A 677 -67.01 8.80 -1.00
C THR A 677 -67.50 8.55 0.43
N GLU A 678 -68.79 8.67 0.68
CA GLU A 678 -69.40 8.37 1.99
C GLU A 678 -69.22 6.91 2.38
N ALA A 679 -69.41 5.97 1.43
CA ALA A 679 -69.21 4.55 1.65
C ALA A 679 -67.75 4.22 2.03
N VAL A 680 -66.79 4.89 1.39
CA VAL A 680 -65.35 4.79 1.72
C VAL A 680 -65.10 5.13 3.18
N TYR A 681 -65.58 6.29 3.65
CA TYR A 681 -65.37 6.70 5.04
C TYR A 681 -66.13 5.84 6.04
N ASN A 682 -67.34 5.37 5.70
CA ASN A 682 -68.11 4.47 6.54
C ASN A 682 -67.40 3.12 6.71
N ARG A 683 -66.82 2.58 5.64
CA ARG A 683 -66.05 1.33 5.67
C ARG A 683 -64.81 1.44 6.56
N LEU A 684 -64.18 2.61 6.56
CA LEU A 684 -63.04 2.94 7.43
C LEU A 684 -63.45 3.26 8.89
N GLY A 685 -64.75 3.31 9.19
CA GLY A 685 -65.25 3.68 10.52
C GLY A 685 -65.00 5.14 10.91
N ILE A 686 -64.82 6.05 9.94
CA ILE A 686 -64.46 7.45 10.19
C ILE A 686 -65.70 8.35 10.11
N PRO A 687 -66.23 8.82 11.25
CA PRO A 687 -67.42 9.67 11.28
C PRO A 687 -67.08 11.07 10.73
N GLN A 688 -68.10 11.78 10.24
CA GLN A 688 -67.92 13.07 9.54
C GLN A 688 -67.11 14.10 10.32
N LYS A 689 -67.28 14.15 11.66
CA LYS A 689 -66.54 15.05 12.56
C LYS A 689 -65.02 14.84 12.53
N ASP A 690 -64.56 13.62 12.23
CA ASP A 690 -63.14 13.21 12.25
C ASP A 690 -62.51 13.23 10.84
N ARG A 691 -63.27 13.64 9.81
CA ARG A 691 -62.80 13.81 8.42
C ARG A 691 -62.08 15.14 8.23
N ASN A 692 -61.15 15.44 9.11
CA ASN A 692 -60.41 16.69 9.15
C ASN A 692 -58.88 16.43 9.14
N GLY A 693 -58.09 17.50 9.04
CA GLY A 693 -56.64 17.41 9.01
C GLY A 693 -56.11 16.54 7.85
N GLY A 694 -55.21 15.61 8.16
CA GLY A 694 -54.58 14.72 7.18
C GLY A 694 -55.41 13.53 6.71
N VAL A 695 -56.57 13.27 7.34
CA VAL A 695 -57.39 12.08 7.08
C VAL A 695 -57.91 12.03 5.63
N PRO A 696 -58.50 13.11 5.06
CA PRO A 696 -58.97 13.07 3.69
C PRO A 696 -57.87 12.81 2.65
N ARG A 697 -56.64 13.30 2.93
CA ARG A 697 -55.48 13.05 2.08
C ARG A 697 -55.10 11.58 2.10
N LYS A 698 -55.02 10.96 3.27
CA LYS A 698 -54.72 9.52 3.43
C LYS A 698 -55.75 8.63 2.75
N VAL A 699 -57.04 8.93 2.91
CA VAL A 699 -58.13 8.18 2.25
C VAL A 699 -58.02 8.29 0.73
N LYS A 700 -57.77 9.50 0.22
CA LYS A 700 -57.54 9.69 -1.22
C LYS A 700 -56.32 8.91 -1.73
N GLU A 701 -55.23 8.89 -0.97
CA GLU A 701 -54.02 8.14 -1.30
C GLU A 701 -54.28 6.62 -1.32
N ALA A 702 -55.00 6.09 -0.33
CA ALA A 702 -55.42 4.69 -0.28
C ALA A 702 -56.32 4.30 -1.46
N MET A 703 -57.36 5.09 -1.74
CA MET A 703 -58.24 4.87 -2.90
C MET A 703 -57.47 4.92 -4.22
N THR A 704 -56.55 5.88 -4.37
CA THR A 704 -55.72 5.98 -5.59
C THR A 704 -54.81 4.77 -5.76
N ALA A 705 -54.22 4.26 -4.67
CA ALA A 705 -53.42 3.05 -4.68
C ALA A 705 -54.24 1.80 -5.07
N LEU A 706 -55.52 1.76 -4.70
CA LEU A 706 -56.50 0.76 -5.14
C LEU A 706 -57.08 1.04 -6.55
N ARG A 707 -56.47 1.94 -7.33
CA ARG A 707 -56.90 2.34 -8.69
C ARG A 707 -58.25 3.06 -8.79
N TRP A 708 -58.69 3.70 -7.70
CA TRP A 708 -59.88 4.54 -7.69
C TRP A 708 -59.51 6.03 -7.74
N LYS A 709 -60.07 6.79 -8.68
CA LYS A 709 -59.83 8.22 -8.86
C LYS A 709 -61.00 9.04 -8.31
N PRO A 710 -60.76 10.08 -7.49
CA PRO A 710 -61.85 10.94 -7.01
C PRO A 710 -62.43 11.77 -8.16
N GLU A 711 -63.75 11.87 -8.21
CA GLU A 711 -64.49 12.70 -9.16
C GLU A 711 -65.22 13.81 -8.39
N GLY A 712 -65.54 14.91 -9.09
CA GLY A 712 -66.31 16.02 -8.51
C GLY A 712 -67.71 15.59 -8.03
N PRO A 713 -68.46 16.50 -7.38
CA PRO A 713 -69.84 16.23 -7.00
C PRO A 713 -70.69 15.90 -8.23
N VAL A 714 -71.34 14.74 -8.21
CA VAL A 714 -72.24 14.27 -9.27
C VAL A 714 -73.63 13.99 -8.71
N ARG A 715 -74.66 14.00 -9.56
CA ARG A 715 -76.02 13.58 -9.18
C ARG A 715 -76.24 12.10 -9.44
N ILE A 716 -76.61 11.37 -8.39
CA ILE A 716 -76.98 9.95 -8.43
C ILE A 716 -78.33 9.85 -7.72
N ASP A 717 -79.36 9.33 -8.41
CA ASP A 717 -80.73 9.19 -7.89
C ASP A 717 -81.33 10.49 -7.31
N GLY A 718 -80.96 11.64 -7.90
CA GLY A 718 -81.43 12.96 -7.48
C GLY A 718 -80.61 13.62 -6.36
N GLU A 719 -79.69 12.90 -5.72
CA GLU A 719 -78.84 13.40 -4.65
C GLU A 719 -77.45 13.82 -5.15
N LEU A 720 -76.90 14.89 -4.58
CA LEU A 720 -75.54 15.34 -4.88
C LEU A 720 -74.53 14.57 -4.02
N CYS A 721 -73.70 13.73 -4.65
CA CYS A 721 -72.71 12.90 -3.97
C CYS A 721 -71.31 13.13 -4.54
N ARG A 722 -70.27 12.97 -3.71
CA ARG A 722 -68.89 12.79 -4.19
C ARG A 722 -68.62 11.31 -4.39
N ILE A 723 -67.86 10.96 -5.41
CA ILE A 723 -67.59 9.58 -5.77
C ILE A 723 -66.11 9.36 -6.09
N TYR A 724 -65.71 8.10 -6.06
CA TYR A 724 -64.52 7.61 -6.72
C TYR A 724 -64.92 6.76 -7.94
N VAL A 725 -64.17 6.89 -9.03
CA VAL A 725 -64.36 6.18 -10.29
C VAL A 725 -63.21 5.21 -10.50
N TRP A 726 -63.52 3.99 -10.92
CA TRP A 726 -62.51 2.97 -11.23
C TRP A 726 -61.64 3.40 -12.41
N ALA A 727 -60.33 3.24 -12.25
CA ALA A 727 -59.33 3.63 -13.25
C ALA A 727 -58.34 2.50 -13.58
N GLY A 728 -58.65 1.26 -13.19
CA GLY A 728 -57.86 0.08 -13.57
C GLY A 728 -58.38 -0.60 -14.85
N ASP A 729 -57.56 -1.46 -15.44
CA ASP A 729 -57.97 -2.31 -16.55
C ASP A 729 -58.90 -3.43 -16.08
N GLY A 730 -59.99 -3.68 -16.81
CA GLY A 730 -60.99 -4.70 -16.45
C GLY A 730 -61.90 -4.30 -15.28
N ASN A 731 -62.53 -5.29 -14.66
CA ASN A 731 -63.40 -5.06 -13.51
C ASN A 731 -62.60 -4.75 -12.24
N PRO A 732 -63.13 -3.92 -11.32
CA PRO A 732 -62.56 -3.75 -9.99
C PRO A 732 -62.32 -5.09 -9.29
N ALA A 733 -61.18 -5.21 -8.60
CA ALA A 733 -60.82 -6.42 -7.87
C ALA A 733 -61.94 -6.82 -6.90
N GLY A 734 -62.52 -8.01 -7.10
CA GLY A 734 -63.64 -8.51 -6.31
C GLY A 734 -65.00 -8.58 -7.00
N LEU A 735 -65.13 -7.99 -8.19
CA LEU A 735 -66.21 -8.23 -9.15
C LEU A 735 -65.76 -9.30 -10.16
N VAL A 736 -65.43 -10.50 -9.68
CA VAL A 736 -65.26 -11.65 -10.58
C VAL A 736 -66.66 -12.14 -10.94
N PRO A 737 -67.03 -12.26 -12.23
CA PRO A 737 -68.24 -13.00 -12.57
C PRO A 737 -68.01 -14.45 -12.17
N PHE A 738 -68.94 -15.03 -11.40
CA PHE A 738 -68.96 -16.47 -11.15
C PHE A 738 -68.94 -17.25 -12.47
#